data_AF-A0A3G4VIS3-F1
#
_entry.id   AF-A0A3G4VIS3-F1
#
_cell.length_a   1.000
_cell.length_b   1.000
_cell.length_c   1.000
_cell.angle_alpha   90.00
_cell.angle_beta   90.00
_cell.angle_gamma   90.00
#
_symmetry.space_group_name_H-M   'P 1'
#
loop_
_entity.id
_entity.type
_entity.pdbx_description
1 polymer ?
#
loop_
_entity_poly.entity_id
_entity_poly.type
_entity_poly.pdbx_seq_one_letter_code
_entity_poly.pdbx_strand_id
1 'polypeptide(L)'
;MASWQPWLLTLLLTLLLTMGSSQAVNASQAIVGQGIQLVQVGQVTQAKSKLNQLPQPYSGEALFLAARIAEAENNWTTAMTLYREYLASNPFSVHQLEARAAFALLRAYQNDPLLGDFFTLVKLRDLNHIQQLQNTSARLYATHPQAPLAIRGQLLTAYSLLELAQQPQTALQLYLSIAEDTQNADADWYIQALFGAAFAAIRANRLPLAQRAINDIQGKLNSSWGSRNSLLARSWQQRINAMTFMLPLAQQTTVSTTPFLWGVGARLLLDNPVGSGNNFAPIWHTLTNNDLRVNSVSLWITQDSDWNWLRTDLLRGAHLHGYIPMINYWFFGDKISPDYVTANRQRYLEQIKNQLIPLLRDLPQAYLILEPEFNKQGIESWDEWDPLMLEVIQLIRKGAPQVKVGLGLGDWDKPGGTPSYASAEQAIEASDFVASMLMLSSYTERAHAAPDWSAWVRALRLGDRLKKRFNKPWMLAYLSIASQPAWEQQQAVEIEKLAFYLPMLRSLGLFALNWFSLTDEPEQQGWFAEAEQSFGLLKASYQPKPALADYQQLINAHRNEKAPQVKQFHAKLMANRQLEIKAQLAHWTRWEVVVQQDTNTWLEKGVGDAFTIHWNGQMLPTWAENGEVSVTLVLNGTIHNSLVTNWNVPLNFHQQAFNEQVSLNRWQTWQQAPEQSIALEQLSSGIPAAIELVLKRLTSPQLEALHIGLIDQIGFQQTVSASSYAYQIGDSIAIYVPLQQLNRQWVKYVDGKPIWRDKPSGVISVVLQNSSAENVAFEVSRLNSFVD
;
A
#
# COMPACT_ATOMS: atom_id res chain seq x y z
N MET A 1 -43.67 12.35 -45.66
CA MET A 1 -42.59 11.36 -45.86
C MET A 1 -41.34 11.94 -45.21
N ALA A 2 -40.96 11.42 -44.04
CA ALA A 2 -39.88 11.98 -43.23
C ALA A 2 -38.52 11.65 -43.86
N SER A 3 -37.77 12.69 -44.21
CA SER A 3 -36.40 12.59 -44.70
C SER A 3 -35.47 12.12 -43.58
N TRP A 4 -34.98 10.88 -43.67
CA TRP A 4 -33.90 10.40 -42.83
C TRP A 4 -32.63 11.21 -43.11
N GLN A 5 -32.09 11.84 -42.08
CA GLN A 5 -30.93 12.70 -42.21
C GLN A 5 -29.62 11.87 -42.15
N PRO A 6 -28.77 11.91 -43.18
CA PRO A 6 -27.57 11.06 -43.29
C PRO A 6 -26.48 11.34 -42.24
N TRP A 7 -26.55 12.46 -41.51
CA TRP A 7 -25.58 12.82 -40.47
C TRP A 7 -25.75 12.02 -39.17
N LEU A 8 -26.96 11.54 -38.86
CA LEU A 8 -27.22 10.65 -37.72
C LEU A 8 -26.57 9.26 -37.93
N LEU A 9 -26.54 8.77 -39.17
CA LEU A 9 -25.86 7.52 -39.52
C LEU A 9 -24.33 7.66 -39.43
N THR A 10 -23.78 8.82 -39.82
CA THR A 10 -22.34 9.08 -39.73
C THR A 10 -21.89 9.22 -38.28
N LEU A 11 -22.68 9.86 -37.42
CA LEU A 11 -22.41 9.96 -35.98
C LEU A 11 -22.46 8.60 -35.27
N LEU A 12 -23.45 7.77 -35.60
CA LEU A 12 -23.56 6.38 -35.12
C LEU A 12 -22.43 5.48 -35.63
N LEU A 13 -22.00 5.64 -36.89
CA LEU A 13 -20.85 4.92 -37.44
C LEU A 13 -19.53 5.38 -36.81
N THR A 14 -19.33 6.67 -36.53
CA THR A 14 -18.13 7.13 -35.80
C THR A 14 -18.12 6.68 -34.35
N LEU A 15 -19.28 6.62 -33.66
CA LEU A 15 -19.38 6.06 -32.31
C LEU A 15 -19.15 4.53 -32.27
N LEU A 16 -19.66 3.79 -33.27
CA LEU A 16 -19.41 2.36 -33.41
C LEU A 16 -17.96 2.05 -33.82
N LEU A 17 -17.33 2.92 -34.61
CA LEU A 17 -15.90 2.80 -34.99
C LEU A 17 -14.96 3.17 -33.83
N THR A 18 -15.30 4.15 -32.98
CA THR A 18 -14.49 4.48 -31.80
C THR A 18 -14.64 3.44 -30.68
N MET A 19 -15.84 2.91 -30.45
CA MET A 19 -16.05 1.81 -29.49
C MET A 19 -15.50 0.46 -29.97
N GLY A 20 -15.56 0.19 -31.28
CA GLY A 20 -14.89 -0.98 -31.88
C GLY A 20 -13.36 -0.87 -31.85
N SER A 21 -12.81 0.34 -31.98
CA SER A 21 -11.37 0.57 -31.93
C SER A 21 -10.77 0.43 -30.52
N SER A 22 -11.46 0.88 -29.46
CA SER A 22 -10.97 0.71 -28.08
C SER A 22 -11.03 -0.74 -27.62
N GLN A 23 -12.08 -1.49 -27.97
CA GLN A 23 -12.16 -2.93 -27.69
C GLN A 23 -11.13 -3.74 -28.49
N ALA A 24 -10.88 -3.40 -29.76
CA ALA A 24 -9.88 -4.09 -30.58
C ALA A 24 -8.43 -3.81 -30.14
N VAL A 25 -8.14 -2.58 -29.70
CA VAL A 25 -6.84 -2.20 -29.13
C VAL A 25 -6.61 -2.93 -27.79
N ASN A 26 -7.62 -2.97 -26.93
CA ASN A 26 -7.55 -3.72 -25.66
C ASN A 26 -7.40 -5.23 -25.88
N ALA A 27 -8.08 -5.80 -26.88
CA ALA A 27 -7.95 -7.22 -27.22
C ALA A 27 -6.54 -7.56 -27.73
N SER A 28 -5.96 -6.70 -28.59
CA SER A 28 -4.62 -6.89 -29.13
C SER A 28 -3.54 -6.75 -28.03
N GLN A 29 -3.68 -5.80 -27.11
CA GLN A 29 -2.79 -5.67 -25.95
C GLN A 29 -2.88 -6.89 -25.02
N ALA A 30 -4.08 -7.40 -24.75
CA ALA A 30 -4.27 -8.61 -23.97
C ALA A 30 -3.62 -9.85 -24.64
N ILE A 31 -3.72 -9.98 -25.96
CA ILE A 31 -3.06 -11.06 -26.72
C ILE A 31 -1.53 -10.95 -26.61
N VAL A 32 -0.97 -9.75 -26.75
CA VAL A 32 0.47 -9.51 -26.62
C VAL A 32 0.95 -9.85 -25.22
N GLY A 33 0.29 -9.34 -24.17
CA GLY A 33 0.65 -9.63 -22.78
C GLY A 33 0.62 -11.13 -22.47
N GLN A 34 -0.44 -11.84 -22.89
CA GLN A 34 -0.49 -13.31 -22.80
C GLN A 34 0.68 -13.98 -23.53
N GLY A 35 1.03 -13.49 -24.73
CA GLY A 35 2.18 -13.98 -25.48
C GLY A 35 3.50 -13.80 -24.73
N ILE A 36 3.71 -12.63 -24.11
CA ILE A 36 4.91 -12.32 -23.32
C ILE A 36 5.01 -13.26 -22.12
N GLN A 37 3.93 -13.41 -21.34
CA GLN A 37 3.89 -14.36 -20.22
C GLN A 37 4.23 -15.79 -20.66
N LEU A 38 3.67 -16.24 -21.79
CA LEU A 38 3.92 -17.57 -22.34
C LEU A 38 5.39 -17.79 -22.69
N VAL A 39 6.08 -16.82 -23.32
CA VAL A 39 7.52 -16.95 -23.58
C VAL A 39 8.30 -17.04 -22.28
N GLN A 40 7.92 -16.26 -21.27
CA GLN A 40 8.62 -16.23 -19.98
C GLN A 40 8.51 -17.55 -19.20
N VAL A 41 7.38 -18.25 -19.31
CA VAL A 41 7.23 -19.61 -18.75
C VAL A 41 7.72 -20.72 -19.69
N GLY A 42 8.42 -20.37 -20.77
CA GLY A 42 9.04 -21.29 -21.71
C GLY A 42 8.10 -21.91 -22.75
N GLN A 43 6.86 -21.43 -22.88
CA GLN A 43 5.84 -21.93 -23.82
C GLN A 43 5.89 -21.20 -25.18
N VAL A 44 7.07 -21.25 -25.83
CA VAL A 44 7.37 -20.48 -27.06
C VAL A 44 6.40 -20.76 -28.20
N THR A 45 5.99 -22.01 -28.42
CA THR A 45 5.03 -22.38 -29.48
C THR A 45 3.66 -21.70 -29.28
N GLN A 46 3.18 -21.63 -28.05
CA GLN A 46 1.91 -20.97 -27.74
C GLN A 46 2.04 -19.44 -27.88
N ALA A 47 3.16 -18.88 -27.44
CA ALA A 47 3.45 -17.46 -27.63
C ALA A 47 3.50 -17.07 -29.12
N LYS A 48 4.10 -17.92 -29.97
CA LYS A 48 4.12 -17.73 -31.43
C LYS A 48 2.71 -17.78 -32.03
N SER A 49 1.86 -18.67 -31.53
CA SER A 49 0.44 -18.71 -31.92
C SER A 49 -0.29 -17.41 -31.54
N LYS A 50 0.01 -16.81 -30.38
CA LYS A 50 -0.51 -15.49 -29.99
C LYS A 50 0.01 -14.37 -30.89
N LEU A 51 1.32 -14.35 -31.17
CA LEU A 51 1.94 -13.36 -32.05
C LEU A 51 1.33 -13.39 -33.47
N ASN A 52 1.06 -14.58 -34.02
CA ASN A 52 0.48 -14.75 -35.35
C ASN A 52 -0.97 -14.23 -35.48
N GLN A 53 -1.64 -13.94 -34.36
CA GLN A 53 -2.99 -13.33 -34.36
C GLN A 53 -2.92 -11.81 -34.53
N LEU A 54 -1.72 -11.22 -34.44
CA LEU A 54 -1.52 -9.77 -34.50
C LEU A 54 -1.21 -9.31 -35.93
N PRO A 55 -1.65 -8.10 -36.33
CA PRO A 55 -1.36 -7.58 -37.66
C PRO A 55 0.13 -7.30 -37.85
N GLN A 56 0.63 -7.60 -39.05
CA GLN A 56 1.97 -7.20 -39.49
C GLN A 56 1.93 -5.90 -40.32
N PRO A 57 2.99 -5.07 -40.29
CA PRO A 57 4.22 -5.23 -39.51
C PRO A 57 3.98 -5.04 -38.00
N TYR A 58 4.72 -5.78 -37.17
CA TYR A 58 4.59 -5.66 -35.71
C TYR A 58 5.07 -4.28 -35.22
N SER A 59 4.44 -3.76 -34.17
CA SER A 59 4.84 -2.51 -33.52
C SER A 59 4.64 -2.58 -32.01
N GLY A 60 5.28 -1.69 -31.25
CA GLY A 60 5.18 -1.63 -29.79
C GLY A 60 5.54 -2.96 -29.13
N GLU A 61 4.74 -3.38 -28.14
CA GLU A 61 4.96 -4.61 -27.37
C GLU A 61 4.95 -5.89 -28.23
N ALA A 62 4.33 -5.88 -29.42
CA ALA A 62 4.39 -7.01 -30.34
C ALA A 62 5.80 -7.22 -30.93
N LEU A 63 6.58 -6.14 -31.12
CA LEU A 63 8.00 -6.23 -31.50
C LEU A 63 8.82 -6.88 -30.38
N PHE A 64 8.57 -6.50 -29.13
CA PHE A 64 9.22 -7.11 -27.99
C PHE A 64 8.92 -8.61 -27.91
N LEU A 65 7.64 -9.01 -28.02
CA LEU A 65 7.25 -10.42 -28.07
C LEU A 65 7.94 -11.17 -29.22
N ALA A 66 7.97 -10.60 -30.42
CA ALA A 66 8.66 -11.19 -31.56
C ALA A 66 10.17 -11.36 -31.32
N ALA A 67 10.81 -10.39 -30.69
CA ALA A 67 12.22 -10.45 -30.32
C ALA A 67 12.50 -11.57 -29.30
N ARG A 68 11.64 -11.69 -28.27
CA ARG A 68 11.73 -12.77 -27.26
C ARG A 68 11.56 -14.15 -27.89
N ILE A 69 10.65 -14.31 -28.85
CA ILE A 69 10.46 -15.57 -29.58
C ILE A 69 11.69 -15.90 -30.43
N ALA A 70 12.23 -14.92 -31.19
CA ALA A 70 13.42 -15.11 -32.00
C ALA A 70 14.65 -15.48 -31.14
N GLU A 71 14.80 -14.86 -29.96
CA GLU A 71 15.83 -15.23 -28.98
C GLU A 71 15.65 -16.67 -28.49
N ALA A 72 14.44 -17.06 -28.12
CA ALA A 72 14.17 -18.43 -27.66
C ALA A 72 14.37 -19.50 -28.75
N GLU A 73 14.27 -19.11 -30.04
CA GLU A 73 14.57 -19.94 -31.20
C GLU A 73 16.06 -19.89 -31.62
N ASN A 74 16.92 -19.23 -30.83
CA ASN A 74 18.33 -19.00 -31.11
C ASN A 74 18.62 -18.23 -32.42
N ASN A 75 17.66 -17.45 -32.91
CA ASN A 75 17.80 -16.62 -34.10
C ASN A 75 18.34 -15.24 -33.73
N TRP A 76 19.62 -15.18 -33.37
CA TRP A 76 20.29 -14.01 -32.79
C TRP A 76 20.20 -12.74 -33.64
N THR A 77 20.41 -12.87 -34.95
CA THR A 77 20.35 -11.74 -35.89
C THR A 77 18.95 -11.12 -35.93
N THR A 78 17.91 -11.98 -35.96
CA THR A 78 16.52 -11.52 -35.98
C THR A 78 16.14 -10.91 -34.64
N ALA A 79 16.47 -11.57 -33.53
CA ALA A 79 16.22 -11.05 -32.18
C ALA A 79 16.87 -9.68 -31.96
N MET A 80 18.15 -9.53 -32.33
CA MET A 80 18.88 -8.26 -32.20
C MET A 80 18.25 -7.14 -33.04
N THR A 81 17.78 -7.46 -34.25
CA THR A 81 17.11 -6.49 -35.14
C THR A 81 15.80 -6.01 -34.53
N LEU A 82 14.96 -6.94 -34.06
CA LEU A 82 13.66 -6.63 -33.45
C LEU A 82 13.81 -5.85 -32.13
N TYR A 83 14.76 -6.22 -31.27
CA TYR A 83 15.04 -5.42 -30.07
C TYR A 83 15.51 -4.01 -30.40
N ARG A 84 16.37 -3.84 -31.42
CA ARG A 84 16.81 -2.52 -31.85
C ARG A 84 15.63 -1.68 -32.31
N GLU A 85 14.73 -2.25 -33.12
CA GLU A 85 13.53 -1.57 -33.61
C GLU A 85 12.59 -1.19 -32.47
N TYR A 86 12.33 -2.12 -31.55
CA TYR A 86 11.54 -1.84 -30.34
C TYR A 86 12.13 -0.69 -29.53
N LEU A 87 13.44 -0.71 -29.23
CA LEU A 87 14.12 0.32 -28.46
C LEU A 87 14.20 1.67 -29.18
N ALA A 88 14.28 1.68 -30.52
CA ALA A 88 14.27 2.90 -31.32
C ALA A 88 12.93 3.65 -31.22
N SER A 89 11.84 2.95 -30.92
CA SER A 89 10.52 3.58 -30.69
C SER A 89 10.39 4.30 -29.34
N ASN A 90 11.37 4.17 -28.45
CA ASN A 90 11.37 4.69 -27.08
C ASN A 90 10.07 4.38 -26.30
N PRO A 91 9.71 3.09 -26.15
CA PRO A 91 8.44 2.68 -25.56
C PRO A 91 8.39 3.03 -24.07
N PHE A 92 7.27 3.58 -23.62
CA PHE A 92 6.97 3.74 -22.20
C PHE A 92 6.45 2.41 -21.63
N SER A 93 7.37 1.48 -21.36
CA SER A 93 7.07 0.10 -20.94
C SER A 93 8.18 -0.48 -20.08
N VAL A 94 7.83 -1.31 -19.10
CA VAL A 94 8.80 -2.04 -18.28
C VAL A 94 9.67 -2.98 -19.11
N HIS A 95 9.13 -3.52 -20.21
CA HIS A 95 9.84 -4.45 -21.09
C HIS A 95 11.04 -3.83 -21.80
N GLN A 96 11.16 -2.49 -21.83
CA GLN A 96 12.37 -1.82 -22.32
C GLN A 96 13.62 -2.22 -21.54
N LEU A 97 13.50 -2.55 -20.25
CA LEU A 97 14.63 -2.92 -19.40
C LEU A 97 15.22 -4.26 -19.85
N GLU A 98 14.37 -5.27 -20.01
CA GLU A 98 14.76 -6.58 -20.55
C GLU A 98 15.29 -6.45 -21.98
N ALA A 99 14.63 -5.68 -22.84
CA ALA A 99 15.08 -5.48 -24.22
C ALA A 99 16.47 -4.83 -24.29
N ARG A 100 16.77 -3.85 -23.43
CA ARG A 100 18.11 -3.23 -23.36
C ARG A 100 19.16 -4.24 -22.91
N ALA A 101 18.86 -5.05 -21.89
CA ALA A 101 19.77 -6.07 -21.39
C ALA A 101 20.07 -7.15 -22.45
N ALA A 102 19.02 -7.69 -23.09
CA ALA A 102 19.13 -8.69 -24.13
C ALA A 102 19.87 -8.15 -25.37
N PHE A 103 19.53 -6.94 -25.83
CA PHE A 103 20.21 -6.30 -26.96
C PHE A 103 21.70 -6.08 -26.68
N ALA A 104 22.07 -5.62 -25.48
CA ALA A 104 23.47 -5.43 -25.10
C ALA A 104 24.26 -6.75 -25.10
N LEU A 105 23.64 -7.84 -24.60
CA LEU A 105 24.24 -9.17 -24.60
C LEU A 105 24.44 -9.70 -26.03
N LEU A 106 23.39 -9.64 -26.87
CA LEU A 106 23.47 -10.07 -28.27
C LEU A 106 24.52 -9.27 -29.04
N ARG A 107 24.54 -7.94 -28.88
CA ARG A 107 25.54 -7.08 -29.52
C ARG A 107 26.98 -7.47 -29.16
N ALA A 108 27.22 -7.88 -27.92
CA ALA A 108 28.54 -8.26 -27.45
C ALA A 108 28.94 -9.70 -27.84
N TYR A 109 27.99 -10.63 -27.92
CA TYR A 109 28.28 -12.07 -27.97
C TYR A 109 27.52 -12.85 -29.07
N GLN A 110 26.86 -12.20 -30.04
CA GLN A 110 26.12 -12.91 -31.12
C GLN A 110 26.91 -13.97 -31.88
N ASN A 111 28.24 -13.84 -31.94
CA ASN A 111 29.14 -14.76 -32.62
C ASN A 111 29.87 -15.72 -31.66
N ASP A 112 29.59 -15.65 -30.35
CA ASP A 112 30.17 -16.53 -29.35
C ASP A 112 29.43 -17.88 -29.37
N PRO A 113 30.13 -19.03 -29.53
CA PRO A 113 29.48 -20.34 -29.58
C PRO A 113 28.75 -20.71 -28.29
N LEU A 114 29.09 -20.08 -27.15
CA LEU A 114 28.46 -20.36 -25.85
C LEU A 114 27.22 -19.50 -25.58
N LEU A 115 26.78 -18.67 -26.52
CA LEU A 115 25.64 -17.76 -26.33
C LEU A 115 24.34 -18.52 -26.00
N GLY A 116 24.06 -19.61 -26.71
CA GLY A 116 22.87 -20.44 -26.45
C GLY A 116 22.93 -21.12 -25.07
N ASP A 117 24.11 -21.56 -24.64
CA ASP A 117 24.31 -22.15 -23.31
C ASP A 117 24.08 -21.10 -22.22
N PHE A 118 24.58 -19.87 -22.40
CA PHE A 118 24.37 -18.79 -21.44
C PHE A 118 22.89 -18.38 -21.35
N PHE A 119 22.17 -18.26 -22.47
CA PHE A 119 20.72 -18.01 -22.44
C PHE A 119 19.95 -19.15 -21.78
N THR A 120 20.42 -20.40 -21.90
CA THR A 120 19.85 -21.52 -21.15
C THR A 120 20.02 -21.31 -19.64
N LEU A 121 21.18 -20.83 -19.18
CA LEU A 121 21.37 -20.47 -17.76
C LEU A 121 20.42 -19.35 -17.32
N VAL A 122 20.26 -18.29 -18.11
CA VAL A 122 19.31 -17.20 -17.84
C VAL A 122 17.88 -17.75 -17.69
N LYS A 123 17.44 -18.62 -18.59
CA LYS A 123 16.13 -19.27 -18.51
C LYS A 123 15.97 -20.12 -17.26
N LEU A 124 16.98 -20.88 -16.87
CA LEU A 124 16.94 -21.70 -15.65
C LEU A 124 16.82 -20.83 -14.38
N ARG A 125 17.51 -19.68 -14.33
CA ARG A 125 17.32 -18.68 -13.27
C ARG A 125 15.87 -18.18 -13.25
N ASP A 126 15.32 -17.78 -14.39
CA ASP A 126 14.00 -17.14 -14.48
C ASP A 126 12.85 -18.08 -14.12
N LEU A 127 13.04 -19.39 -14.34
CA LEU A 127 12.15 -20.47 -13.91
C LEU A 127 12.43 -20.98 -12.49
N ASN A 128 13.37 -20.36 -11.77
CA ASN A 128 13.81 -20.75 -10.43
C ASN A 128 14.34 -22.21 -10.33
N HIS A 129 14.94 -22.73 -11.40
CA HIS A 129 15.54 -24.08 -11.44
C HIS A 129 17.00 -24.07 -10.94
N ILE A 130 17.22 -23.64 -9.70
CA ILE A 130 18.56 -23.31 -9.16
C ILE A 130 19.54 -24.50 -9.19
N GLN A 131 19.08 -25.73 -8.96
CA GLN A 131 19.97 -26.90 -9.01
C GLN A 131 20.46 -27.20 -10.44
N GLN A 132 19.56 -27.08 -11.43
CA GLN A 132 19.92 -27.28 -12.83
C GLN A 132 20.86 -26.16 -13.30
N LEU A 133 20.57 -24.91 -12.92
CA LEU A 133 21.44 -23.76 -13.17
C LEU A 133 22.87 -24.02 -12.68
N GLN A 134 23.03 -24.47 -11.42
CA GLN A 134 24.33 -24.81 -10.86
C GLN A 134 25.05 -25.89 -11.67
N ASN A 135 24.39 -27.01 -11.95
CA ASN A 135 24.99 -28.13 -12.68
C ASN A 135 25.42 -27.74 -14.11
N THR A 136 24.56 -27.02 -14.84
CA THR A 136 24.84 -26.58 -16.22
C THR A 136 25.94 -25.54 -16.25
N SER A 137 25.93 -24.57 -15.33
CA SER A 137 26.95 -23.53 -15.22
C SER A 137 28.32 -24.12 -14.85
N ALA A 138 28.36 -25.03 -13.87
CA ALA A 138 29.58 -25.73 -13.47
C ALA A 138 30.22 -26.52 -14.62
N ARG A 139 29.40 -27.25 -15.39
CA ARG A 139 29.88 -27.97 -16.58
C ARG A 139 30.44 -27.02 -17.63
N LEU A 140 29.71 -25.93 -17.93
CA LEU A 140 30.13 -24.93 -18.92
C LEU A 140 31.48 -24.28 -18.52
N TYR A 141 31.64 -23.96 -17.23
CA TYR A 141 32.88 -23.39 -16.72
C TYR A 141 34.03 -24.38 -16.71
N ALA A 142 33.79 -25.64 -16.35
CA ALA A 142 34.81 -26.67 -16.39
C ALA A 142 35.37 -26.92 -17.81
N THR A 143 34.52 -26.81 -18.84
CA THR A 143 34.96 -26.99 -20.23
C THR A 143 35.51 -25.72 -20.88
N HIS A 144 35.10 -24.53 -20.40
CA HIS A 144 35.51 -23.24 -20.96
C HIS A 144 35.85 -22.19 -19.88
N PRO A 145 36.84 -22.43 -19.00
CA PRO A 145 37.05 -21.62 -17.79
C PRO A 145 37.44 -20.15 -18.08
N GLN A 146 38.03 -19.88 -19.25
CA GLN A 146 38.44 -18.53 -19.65
C GLN A 146 37.41 -17.83 -20.56
N ALA A 147 36.33 -18.50 -20.94
CA ALA A 147 35.32 -17.91 -21.81
C ALA A 147 34.45 -16.90 -21.03
N PRO A 148 34.25 -15.67 -21.54
CA PRO A 148 33.47 -14.65 -20.83
C PRO A 148 32.06 -15.09 -20.44
N LEU A 149 31.37 -15.83 -21.31
CA LEU A 149 30.02 -16.33 -21.04
C LEU A 149 29.99 -17.44 -19.98
N ALA A 150 31.05 -18.24 -19.87
CA ALA A 150 31.17 -19.24 -18.81
C ALA A 150 31.40 -18.58 -17.44
N ILE A 151 32.26 -17.57 -17.36
CA ILE A 151 32.48 -16.77 -16.13
C ILE A 151 31.20 -16.03 -15.74
N ARG A 152 30.50 -15.39 -16.69
CA ARG A 152 29.19 -14.76 -16.45
C ARG A 152 28.16 -15.77 -15.95
N GLY A 153 28.18 -17.01 -16.47
CA GLY A 153 27.34 -18.10 -16.00
C GLY A 153 27.60 -18.44 -14.53
N GLN A 154 28.85 -18.43 -14.09
CA GLN A 154 29.20 -18.66 -12.68
C GLN A 154 28.75 -17.50 -11.78
N LEU A 155 28.94 -16.26 -12.21
CA LEU A 155 28.44 -15.08 -11.50
C LEU A 155 26.90 -15.09 -11.38
N LEU A 156 26.19 -15.47 -12.43
CA LEU A 156 24.73 -15.63 -12.43
C LEU A 156 24.28 -16.71 -11.42
N THR A 157 25.00 -17.83 -11.37
CA THR A 157 24.75 -18.90 -10.38
C THR A 157 24.98 -18.40 -8.96
N ALA A 158 26.09 -17.71 -8.69
CA ALA A 158 26.40 -17.15 -7.37
C ALA A 158 25.34 -16.12 -6.92
N TYR A 159 24.88 -15.26 -7.84
CA TYR A 159 23.77 -14.34 -7.59
C TYR A 159 22.48 -15.09 -7.26
N SER A 160 22.14 -16.11 -8.04
CA SER A 160 20.91 -16.88 -7.86
C SER A 160 20.90 -17.67 -6.55
N LEU A 161 22.05 -18.21 -6.15
CA LEU A 161 22.25 -18.82 -4.84
C LEU A 161 22.00 -17.82 -3.70
N LEU A 162 22.47 -16.58 -3.85
CA LEU A 162 22.31 -15.53 -2.86
C LEU A 162 20.86 -15.03 -2.78
N GLU A 163 20.30 -14.56 -3.90
CA GLU A 163 19.07 -13.77 -3.93
C GLU A 163 17.79 -14.58 -4.17
N LEU A 164 17.88 -15.78 -4.75
CA LEU A 164 16.72 -16.65 -5.03
C LEU A 164 16.68 -17.85 -4.08
N ALA A 165 17.81 -18.55 -3.90
CA ALA A 165 17.87 -19.74 -3.05
C ALA A 165 18.20 -19.45 -1.58
N GLN A 166 18.57 -18.21 -1.24
CA GLN A 166 18.94 -17.78 0.10
C GLN A 166 20.06 -18.63 0.75
N GLN A 167 21.08 -18.98 -0.04
CA GLN A 167 22.26 -19.74 0.38
C GLN A 167 23.52 -18.84 0.40
N PRO A 168 23.63 -17.87 1.33
CA PRO A 168 24.70 -16.88 1.29
C PRO A 168 26.10 -17.48 1.50
N GLN A 169 26.25 -18.58 2.24
CA GLN A 169 27.55 -19.25 2.40
C GLN A 169 28.02 -19.91 1.10
N THR A 170 27.14 -20.63 0.41
CA THR A 170 27.45 -21.27 -0.88
C THR A 170 27.76 -20.21 -1.94
N ALA A 171 26.96 -19.15 -2.00
CA ALA A 171 27.21 -18.02 -2.89
C ALA A 171 28.58 -17.35 -2.60
N LEU A 172 28.92 -17.15 -1.33
CA LEU A 172 30.20 -16.58 -0.92
C LEU A 172 31.38 -17.42 -1.40
N GLN A 173 31.33 -18.74 -1.20
CA GLN A 173 32.38 -19.65 -1.67
C GLN A 173 32.55 -19.56 -3.18
N LEU A 174 31.45 -19.54 -3.93
CA LEU A 174 31.49 -19.45 -5.38
C LEU A 174 32.06 -18.11 -5.86
N TYR A 175 31.63 -16.99 -5.28
CA TYR A 175 32.19 -15.67 -5.60
C TYR A 175 33.69 -15.58 -5.32
N LEU A 176 34.16 -16.12 -4.19
CA LEU A 176 35.59 -16.11 -3.87
C LEU A 176 36.40 -16.98 -4.84
N SER A 177 35.89 -18.14 -5.25
CA SER A 177 36.52 -18.98 -6.27
C SER A 177 36.63 -18.27 -7.62
N ILE A 178 35.57 -17.59 -8.07
CA ILE A 178 35.60 -16.80 -9.31
C ILE A 178 36.62 -15.66 -9.20
N ALA A 179 36.69 -14.99 -8.05
CA ALA A 179 37.65 -13.90 -7.82
C ALA A 179 39.09 -14.41 -7.89
N GLU A 180 39.40 -15.57 -7.29
CA GLU A 180 40.72 -16.20 -7.37
C GLU A 180 41.10 -16.49 -8.83
N ASP A 181 40.21 -17.12 -9.60
CA ASP A 181 40.45 -17.50 -10.99
C ASP A 181 40.60 -16.29 -11.94
N THR A 182 40.02 -15.14 -11.58
CA THR A 182 39.95 -13.96 -12.46
C THR A 182 40.79 -12.77 -12.00
N GLN A 183 41.61 -12.91 -10.95
CA GLN A 183 42.40 -11.83 -10.36
C GLN A 183 43.25 -11.05 -11.38
N ASN A 184 43.83 -11.77 -12.34
CA ASN A 184 44.73 -11.24 -13.37
C ASN A 184 44.03 -10.85 -14.67
N ALA A 185 42.70 -11.00 -14.77
CA ALA A 185 41.96 -10.60 -15.96
C ALA A 185 42.00 -9.08 -16.17
N ASP A 186 42.07 -8.64 -17.43
CA ASP A 186 41.91 -7.23 -17.81
C ASP A 186 40.43 -6.79 -17.76
N ALA A 187 39.49 -7.73 -17.85
CA ALA A 187 38.07 -7.47 -17.59
C ALA A 187 37.80 -7.28 -16.08
N ASP A 188 36.64 -6.75 -15.72
CA ASP A 188 36.27 -6.46 -14.33
C ASP A 188 35.67 -7.65 -13.56
N TRP A 189 35.86 -8.89 -14.03
CA TRP A 189 35.33 -10.11 -13.39
C TRP A 189 35.75 -10.24 -11.93
N TYR A 190 37.01 -9.94 -11.64
CA TYR A 190 37.53 -9.94 -10.27
C TYR A 190 36.75 -8.99 -9.36
N ILE A 191 36.47 -7.78 -9.84
CA ILE A 191 35.72 -6.77 -9.09
C ILE A 191 34.26 -7.20 -8.93
N GLN A 192 33.62 -7.71 -9.99
CA GLN A 192 32.26 -8.24 -9.94
C GLN A 192 32.12 -9.37 -8.90
N ALA A 193 33.07 -10.31 -8.90
CA ALA A 193 33.08 -11.44 -8.00
C ALA A 193 33.29 -11.01 -6.53
N LEU A 194 34.28 -10.14 -6.26
CA LEU A 194 34.49 -9.61 -4.91
C LEU A 194 33.33 -8.75 -4.41
N PHE A 195 32.70 -7.99 -5.31
CA PHE A 195 31.51 -7.20 -4.98
C PHE A 195 30.37 -8.12 -4.52
N GLY A 196 30.11 -9.20 -5.26
CA GLY A 196 29.18 -10.25 -4.85
C GLY A 196 29.57 -10.94 -3.54
N ALA A 197 30.85 -11.26 -3.36
CA ALA A 197 31.39 -11.84 -2.13
C ALA A 197 31.14 -10.95 -0.92
N ALA A 198 31.25 -9.62 -1.05
CA ALA A 198 31.01 -8.70 0.04
C ALA A 198 29.55 -8.76 0.55
N PHE A 199 28.55 -8.77 -0.35
CA PHE A 199 27.14 -8.96 0.01
C PHE A 199 26.87 -10.35 0.61
N ALA A 200 27.40 -11.40 -0.02
CA ALA A 200 27.24 -12.76 0.47
C ALA A 200 27.87 -12.96 1.85
N ALA A 201 29.03 -12.35 2.11
CA ALA A 201 29.69 -12.36 3.41
C ALA A 201 28.90 -11.60 4.47
N ILE A 202 28.28 -10.45 4.14
CA ILE A 202 27.38 -9.74 5.06
C ILE A 202 26.19 -10.64 5.44
N ARG A 203 25.51 -11.22 4.44
CA ARG A 203 24.36 -12.13 4.68
C ARG A 203 24.74 -13.43 5.39
N ALA A 204 25.98 -13.89 5.23
CA ALA A 204 26.53 -15.05 5.93
C ALA A 204 27.08 -14.73 7.33
N ASN A 205 26.96 -13.48 7.80
CA ASN A 205 27.56 -12.99 9.05
C ASN A 205 29.08 -13.23 9.14
N ARG A 206 29.80 -12.99 8.03
CA ARG A 206 31.26 -13.09 7.88
C ARG A 206 31.86 -11.70 7.62
N LEU A 207 31.56 -10.74 8.50
CA LEU A 207 31.92 -9.33 8.31
C LEU A 207 33.42 -9.07 8.04
N PRO A 208 34.38 -9.79 8.65
CA PRO A 208 35.79 -9.64 8.30
C PRO A 208 36.12 -9.99 6.85
N LEU A 209 35.42 -11.00 6.27
CA LEU A 209 35.58 -11.35 4.85
C LEU A 209 34.94 -10.29 3.94
N ALA A 210 33.79 -9.74 4.33
CA ALA A 210 33.17 -8.64 3.60
C ALA A 210 34.09 -7.41 3.56
N GLN A 211 34.69 -7.03 4.69
CA GLN A 211 35.67 -5.94 4.75
C GLN A 211 36.90 -6.22 3.88
N ARG A 212 37.43 -7.45 3.91
CA ARG A 212 38.54 -7.85 3.04
C ARG A 212 38.20 -7.69 1.57
N ALA A 213 37.04 -8.22 1.13
CA ALA A 213 36.60 -8.10 -0.25
C ALA A 213 36.50 -6.63 -0.71
N ILE A 214 35.96 -5.74 0.13
CA ILE A 214 35.90 -4.30 -0.17
C ILE A 214 37.31 -3.70 -0.31
N ASN A 215 38.23 -4.04 0.59
CA ASN A 215 39.61 -3.56 0.53
C ASN A 215 40.34 -4.04 -0.73
N ASP A 216 40.12 -5.29 -1.12
CA ASP A 216 40.73 -5.89 -2.31
C ASP A 216 40.21 -5.23 -3.59
N ILE A 217 38.90 -4.91 -3.66
CA ILE A 217 38.36 -4.11 -4.76
C ILE A 217 39.02 -2.73 -4.80
N GLN A 218 39.12 -2.03 -3.66
CA GLN A 218 39.76 -0.71 -3.60
C GLN A 218 41.22 -0.78 -4.06
N GLY A 219 41.95 -1.85 -3.69
CA GLY A 219 43.30 -2.13 -4.17
C GLY A 219 43.36 -2.26 -5.70
N LYS A 220 42.44 -3.01 -6.32
CA LYS A 220 42.35 -3.15 -7.78
C LYS A 220 42.01 -1.82 -8.45
N LEU A 221 41.08 -1.03 -7.90
CA LEU A 221 40.71 0.29 -8.43
C LEU A 221 41.87 1.30 -8.37
N ASN A 222 42.73 1.22 -7.34
CA ASN A 222 43.90 2.08 -7.19
C ASN A 222 45.12 1.61 -8.01
N SER A 223 45.04 0.43 -8.64
CA SER A 223 46.14 -0.15 -9.42
C SER A 223 46.21 0.41 -10.86
N SER A 224 47.19 -0.08 -11.63
CA SER A 224 47.30 0.20 -13.07
C SER A 224 46.05 -0.21 -13.85
N TRP A 225 45.27 -1.19 -13.37
CA TRP A 225 44.00 -1.57 -13.98
C TRP A 225 42.99 -0.41 -13.92
N GLY A 226 42.81 0.23 -12.76
CA GLY A 226 41.85 1.32 -12.61
C GLY A 226 42.27 2.57 -13.37
N SER A 227 43.57 2.84 -13.45
CA SER A 227 44.12 3.92 -14.28
C SER A 227 43.81 3.71 -15.77
N ARG A 228 44.01 2.49 -16.29
CA ARG A 228 43.68 2.13 -17.69
C ARG A 228 42.18 2.16 -17.97
N ASN A 229 41.34 1.87 -16.98
CA ASN A 229 39.88 1.74 -17.10
C ASN A 229 39.12 2.86 -16.36
N SER A 230 39.60 4.11 -16.42
CA SER A 230 39.14 5.19 -15.52
C SER A 230 37.62 5.41 -15.45
N LEU A 231 36.88 5.29 -16.57
CA LEU A 231 35.42 5.40 -16.57
C LEU A 231 34.75 4.26 -15.80
N LEU A 232 35.17 3.01 -16.07
CA LEU A 232 34.66 1.83 -15.41
C LEU A 232 35.05 1.82 -13.92
N ALA A 233 36.27 2.24 -13.60
CA ALA A 233 36.74 2.38 -12.23
C ALA A 233 35.91 3.40 -11.43
N ARG A 234 35.55 4.54 -12.02
CA ARG A 234 34.64 5.52 -11.39
C ARG A 234 33.26 4.94 -11.12
N SER A 235 32.70 4.18 -12.07
CA SER A 235 31.41 3.50 -11.89
C SER A 235 31.48 2.50 -10.73
N TRP A 236 32.54 1.69 -10.65
CA TRP A 236 32.74 0.78 -9.53
C TRP A 236 32.92 1.50 -8.19
N GLN A 237 33.68 2.59 -8.16
CA GLN A 237 33.85 3.39 -6.94
C GLN A 237 32.50 3.92 -6.41
N GLN A 238 31.62 4.39 -7.30
CA GLN A 238 30.28 4.84 -6.91
C GLN A 238 29.45 3.72 -6.27
N ARG A 239 29.50 2.50 -6.84
CA ARG A 239 28.79 1.34 -6.31
C ARG A 239 29.33 0.89 -4.96
N ILE A 240 30.65 0.89 -4.77
CA ILE A 240 31.30 0.55 -3.50
C ILE A 240 30.92 1.56 -2.43
N ASN A 241 31.03 2.86 -2.72
CA ASN A 241 30.66 3.92 -1.79
C ASN A 241 29.19 3.80 -1.36
N ALA A 242 28.31 3.42 -2.29
CA ALA A 242 26.89 3.22 -2.03
C ALA A 242 26.57 1.96 -1.21
N MET A 243 27.53 1.05 -0.95
CA MET A 243 27.33 -0.13 -0.11
C MET A 243 28.10 -0.10 1.23
N THR A 244 29.16 0.71 1.35
CA THR A 244 30.07 0.66 2.52
C THR A 244 29.36 0.85 3.86
N PHE A 245 28.27 1.63 3.88
CA PHE A 245 27.46 1.88 5.08
C PHE A 245 26.81 0.60 5.67
N MET A 246 26.65 -0.46 4.86
CA MET A 246 26.03 -1.71 5.33
C MET A 246 26.91 -2.46 6.34
N LEU A 247 28.23 -2.34 6.26
CA LEU A 247 29.14 -3.01 7.20
C LEU A 247 28.93 -2.57 8.66
N PRO A 248 28.99 -1.27 9.01
CA PRO A 248 28.72 -0.84 10.36
C PRO A 248 27.28 -1.11 10.79
N LEU A 249 26.30 -1.12 9.87
CA LEU A 249 24.92 -1.52 10.19
C LEU A 249 24.81 -3.00 10.56
N ALA A 250 25.48 -3.88 9.81
CA ALA A 250 25.49 -5.32 10.10
C ALA A 250 26.23 -5.66 11.41
N GLN A 251 27.11 -4.78 11.89
CA GLN A 251 27.76 -4.90 13.19
C GLN A 251 26.87 -4.47 14.37
N GLN A 252 25.85 -3.65 14.12
CA GLN A 252 24.95 -3.17 15.16
C GLN A 252 24.00 -4.28 15.61
N THR A 253 24.11 -4.68 16.86
CA THR A 253 23.26 -5.71 17.49
C THR A 253 22.04 -5.13 18.20
N THR A 254 21.93 -3.81 18.30
CA THR A 254 20.82 -3.14 19.00
C THR A 254 19.55 -3.18 18.17
N VAL A 255 18.67 -4.12 18.48
CA VAL A 255 17.31 -4.17 17.95
C VAL A 255 16.53 -2.99 18.51
N SER A 256 15.90 -2.20 17.63
CA SER A 256 15.00 -1.12 18.04
C SER A 256 13.92 -1.68 18.99
N THR A 257 13.72 -1.01 20.13
CA THR A 257 12.70 -1.43 21.11
C THR A 257 11.34 -0.78 20.88
N THR A 258 11.22 0.08 19.87
CA THR A 258 9.95 0.70 19.47
C THR A 258 9.10 -0.33 18.71
N PRO A 259 7.83 -0.55 19.06
CA PRO A 259 6.95 -1.45 18.33
C PRO A 259 6.91 -1.12 16.83
N PHE A 260 7.05 -2.16 16.02
CA PHE A 260 7.01 -2.04 14.57
C PHE A 260 5.57 -2.19 14.09
N LEU A 261 5.13 -1.32 13.19
CA LEU A 261 3.76 -1.28 12.72
C LEU A 261 3.66 -2.06 11.40
N TRP A 262 2.96 -3.18 11.43
CA TRP A 262 2.69 -4.02 10.26
C TRP A 262 1.36 -3.65 9.63
N GLY A 263 1.33 -3.43 8.32
CA GLY A 263 0.15 -3.01 7.57
C GLY A 263 -0.12 -3.87 6.34
N VAL A 264 -1.36 -3.83 5.87
CA VAL A 264 -1.75 -4.41 4.57
C VAL A 264 -2.95 -3.68 3.98
N GLY A 265 -3.04 -3.67 2.65
CA GLY A 265 -4.25 -3.36 1.92
C GLY A 265 -4.09 -2.27 0.87
N ALA A 266 -5.22 -1.95 0.25
CA ALA A 266 -5.35 -0.85 -0.71
C ALA A 266 -6.71 -0.14 -0.56
N ARG A 267 -7.71 -0.86 -0.06
CA ARG A 267 -9.09 -0.43 0.14
C ARG A 267 -9.62 -1.09 1.41
N LEU A 268 -10.58 -0.42 2.06
CA LEU A 268 -11.19 -0.91 3.31
C LEU A 268 -12.44 -1.75 3.08
N LEU A 269 -13.04 -1.67 1.89
CA LEU A 269 -14.15 -2.51 1.47
C LEU A 269 -13.68 -3.39 0.32
N LEU A 270 -13.86 -4.69 0.47
CA LEU A 270 -13.48 -5.70 -0.51
C LEU A 270 -14.73 -6.37 -1.08
N ASP A 271 -14.82 -6.48 -2.39
CA ASP A 271 -15.85 -7.20 -3.10
C ASP A 271 -15.49 -8.69 -3.24
N ASN A 272 -16.50 -9.55 -3.42
CA ASN A 272 -16.29 -11.01 -3.46
C ASN A 272 -16.98 -11.68 -4.65
N PRO A 273 -16.21 -12.24 -5.62
CA PRO A 273 -14.74 -12.18 -5.73
C PRO A 273 -14.25 -10.75 -6.05
N VAL A 274 -12.94 -10.53 -5.95
CA VAL A 274 -12.36 -9.22 -6.24
C VAL A 274 -12.53 -8.83 -7.70
N GLY A 275 -12.97 -7.60 -7.94
CA GLY A 275 -13.31 -7.06 -9.27
C GLY A 275 -14.75 -7.35 -9.71
N SER A 276 -15.57 -7.99 -8.86
CA SER A 276 -16.97 -8.27 -9.18
C SER A 276 -17.90 -7.08 -8.96
N GLY A 277 -17.51 -6.10 -8.15
CA GLY A 277 -18.39 -5.00 -7.72
C GLY A 277 -19.58 -5.46 -6.86
N ASN A 278 -19.51 -6.66 -6.27
CA ASN A 278 -20.60 -7.27 -5.52
C ASN A 278 -20.15 -7.75 -4.13
N ASN A 279 -21.11 -7.87 -3.20
CA ASN A 279 -20.89 -8.46 -1.86
C ASN A 279 -19.73 -7.80 -1.07
N PHE A 280 -19.71 -6.47 -1.02
CA PHE A 280 -18.71 -5.72 -0.27
C PHE A 280 -18.73 -6.09 1.22
N ALA A 281 -17.55 -6.37 1.76
CA ALA A 281 -17.31 -6.59 3.17
C ALA A 281 -16.10 -5.78 3.63
N PRO A 282 -16.06 -5.32 4.89
CA PRO A 282 -14.87 -4.68 5.42
C PRO A 282 -13.65 -5.60 5.44
N ILE A 283 -12.47 -5.03 5.18
CA ILE A 283 -11.19 -5.75 5.08
C ILE A 283 -10.88 -6.60 6.32
N TRP A 284 -11.28 -6.15 7.51
CA TRP A 284 -11.01 -6.86 8.77
C TRP A 284 -11.68 -8.23 8.86
N HIS A 285 -12.80 -8.47 8.17
CA HIS A 285 -13.39 -9.81 8.08
C HIS A 285 -12.43 -10.78 7.40
N THR A 286 -11.83 -10.36 6.28
CA THR A 286 -10.83 -11.16 5.57
C THR A 286 -9.55 -11.35 6.38
N LEU A 287 -9.10 -10.32 7.10
CA LEU A 287 -7.93 -10.42 7.97
C LEU A 287 -8.14 -11.43 9.11
N THR A 288 -9.29 -11.38 9.78
CA THR A 288 -9.67 -12.33 10.83
C THR A 288 -9.77 -13.75 10.30
N ASN A 289 -10.43 -13.95 9.16
CA ASN A 289 -10.61 -15.28 8.55
C ASN A 289 -9.28 -15.93 8.14
N ASN A 290 -8.25 -15.14 7.88
CA ASN A 290 -6.92 -15.62 7.50
C ASN A 290 -5.91 -15.58 8.66
N ASP A 291 -6.31 -15.24 9.90
CA ASP A 291 -5.40 -15.02 11.05
C ASP A 291 -4.24 -14.05 10.73
N LEU A 292 -4.49 -13.02 9.93
CA LEU A 292 -3.49 -12.01 9.58
C LEU A 292 -3.53 -10.85 10.58
N ARG A 293 -2.64 -10.90 11.58
CA ARG A 293 -2.61 -10.00 12.75
C ARG A 293 -1.80 -8.72 12.53
N VAL A 294 -2.16 -7.95 11.49
CA VAL A 294 -1.59 -6.62 11.23
C VAL A 294 -2.09 -5.57 12.23
N ASN A 295 -1.42 -4.41 12.25
CA ASN A 295 -1.71 -3.26 13.11
C ASN A 295 -2.35 -2.10 12.35
N SER A 296 -2.19 -2.05 11.03
CA SER A 296 -2.84 -1.05 10.18
C SER A 296 -3.49 -1.66 8.95
N VAL A 297 -4.44 -0.89 8.42
CA VAL A 297 -5.11 -1.15 7.15
C VAL A 297 -5.02 0.08 6.26
N SER A 298 -4.96 -0.16 4.96
CA SER A 298 -4.59 0.88 4.00
C SER A 298 -5.73 1.26 3.09
N LEU A 299 -5.85 2.56 2.84
CA LEU A 299 -6.82 3.15 1.93
C LEU A 299 -6.11 4.06 0.93
N TRP A 300 -6.29 3.80 -0.35
CA TRP A 300 -5.87 4.69 -1.42
C TRP A 300 -7.03 5.61 -1.80
N ILE A 301 -6.72 6.91 -1.91
CA ILE A 301 -7.64 7.95 -2.36
C ILE A 301 -6.96 8.67 -3.53
N THR A 302 -7.60 8.62 -4.69
CA THR A 302 -7.15 9.26 -5.93
C THR A 302 -8.09 10.40 -6.32
N GLN A 303 -7.73 11.19 -7.35
CA GLN A 303 -8.62 12.23 -7.88
C GLN A 303 -9.96 11.69 -8.41
N ASP A 304 -10.00 10.43 -8.85
CA ASP A 304 -11.17 9.78 -9.43
C ASP A 304 -11.95 8.94 -8.41
N SER A 305 -11.54 8.96 -7.13
CA SER A 305 -12.24 8.22 -6.08
C SER A 305 -13.64 8.76 -5.86
N ASP A 306 -14.60 7.84 -5.75
CA ASP A 306 -15.99 8.21 -5.47
C ASP A 306 -16.15 8.58 -3.98
N TRP A 307 -16.25 9.88 -3.73
CA TRP A 307 -16.42 10.45 -2.39
C TRP A 307 -17.74 10.08 -1.73
N ASN A 308 -18.71 9.54 -2.47
CA ASN A 308 -19.93 9.01 -1.85
C ASN A 308 -19.66 7.71 -1.06
N TRP A 309 -18.61 6.96 -1.42
CA TRP A 309 -18.22 5.72 -0.76
C TRP A 309 -17.05 5.89 0.22
N LEU A 310 -16.28 6.98 0.14
CA LEU A 310 -15.24 7.33 1.11
C LEU A 310 -15.82 7.98 2.36
N ARG A 311 -16.19 7.15 3.34
CA ARG A 311 -16.92 7.59 4.53
C ARG A 311 -16.11 7.46 5.82
N THR A 312 -16.35 8.38 6.75
CA THR A 312 -15.67 8.45 8.06
C THR A 312 -15.91 7.20 8.90
N ASP A 313 -17.08 6.58 8.77
CA ASP A 313 -17.45 5.39 9.52
C ASP A 313 -16.58 4.18 9.15
N LEU A 314 -16.13 4.03 7.91
CA LEU A 314 -15.18 2.98 7.53
C LEU A 314 -13.85 3.10 8.28
N LEU A 315 -13.36 4.34 8.42
CA LEU A 315 -12.11 4.64 9.12
C LEU A 315 -12.27 4.52 10.65
N ARG A 316 -13.44 4.88 11.19
CA ARG A 316 -13.79 4.63 12.61
C ARG A 316 -13.92 3.14 12.90
N GLY A 317 -14.55 2.38 12.01
CA GLY A 317 -14.65 0.93 12.09
C GLY A 317 -13.28 0.26 12.16
N ALA A 318 -12.32 0.70 11.33
CA ALA A 318 -10.94 0.21 11.41
C ALA A 318 -10.34 0.39 12.83
N HIS A 319 -10.52 1.57 13.45
CA HIS A 319 -10.05 1.82 14.82
C HIS A 319 -10.68 0.90 15.85
N LEU A 320 -12.01 0.71 15.78
CA LEU A 320 -12.76 -0.15 16.69
C LEU A 320 -12.32 -1.62 16.59
N HIS A 321 -11.93 -2.06 15.39
CA HIS A 321 -11.34 -3.39 15.17
C HIS A 321 -9.83 -3.44 15.46
N GLY A 322 -9.25 -2.35 15.96
CA GLY A 322 -7.87 -2.29 16.44
C GLY A 322 -6.84 -2.11 15.32
N TYR A 323 -7.23 -1.48 14.21
CA TYR A 323 -6.36 -1.13 13.08
C TYR A 323 -6.21 0.39 12.93
N ILE A 324 -4.97 0.85 12.79
CA ILE A 324 -4.68 2.26 12.48
C ILE A 324 -4.89 2.47 10.98
N PRO A 325 -5.70 3.45 10.53
CA PRO A 325 -5.80 3.78 9.12
C PRO A 325 -4.50 4.39 8.57
N MET A 326 -4.02 3.85 7.45
CA MET A 326 -2.95 4.40 6.63
C MET A 326 -3.53 4.84 5.29
N ILE A 327 -3.45 6.13 4.98
CA ILE A 327 -4.17 6.73 3.86
C ILE A 327 -3.15 7.27 2.87
N ASN A 328 -3.13 6.70 1.67
CA ASN A 328 -2.35 7.20 0.55
C ASN A 328 -3.23 8.15 -0.27
N TYR A 329 -2.95 9.45 -0.22
CA TYR A 329 -3.65 10.45 -1.02
C TYR A 329 -2.83 10.79 -2.26
N TRP A 330 -3.27 10.27 -3.41
CA TRP A 330 -2.58 10.30 -4.70
C TRP A 330 -3.42 11.03 -5.74
N PHE A 331 -3.49 12.35 -5.63
CA PHE A 331 -4.37 13.15 -6.47
C PHE A 331 -3.81 13.34 -7.88
N PHE A 332 -2.52 13.64 -8.03
CA PHE A 332 -1.97 13.96 -9.35
C PHE A 332 -1.78 12.73 -10.23
N GLY A 333 -1.56 11.57 -9.61
CA GLY A 333 -1.45 10.31 -10.35
C GLY A 333 -0.20 10.26 -11.23
N ASP A 334 -0.26 9.42 -12.25
CA ASP A 334 0.75 9.39 -13.32
C ASP A 334 0.72 10.60 -14.26
N LYS A 335 -0.23 11.53 -14.09
CA LYS A 335 -0.28 12.79 -14.86
C LYS A 335 0.57 13.90 -14.23
N ILE A 336 1.20 13.62 -13.09
CA ILE A 336 1.95 14.61 -12.32
C ILE A 336 3.07 15.23 -13.17
N SER A 337 3.07 16.55 -13.29
CA SER A 337 4.09 17.36 -13.96
C SER A 337 3.93 18.81 -13.48
N PRO A 338 4.97 19.67 -13.59
CA PRO A 338 4.85 21.07 -13.17
C PRO A 338 3.61 21.78 -13.75
N ASP A 339 3.33 21.57 -15.03
CA ASP A 339 2.17 22.15 -15.71
C ASP A 339 0.84 21.60 -15.17
N TYR A 340 0.74 20.28 -15.01
CA TYR A 340 -0.48 19.65 -14.51
C TYR A 340 -0.77 20.02 -13.06
N VAL A 341 0.26 20.08 -12.21
CA VAL A 341 0.13 20.51 -10.81
C VAL A 341 -0.31 21.97 -10.75
N THR A 342 0.33 22.85 -11.53
CA THR A 342 -0.05 24.28 -11.59
C THR A 342 -1.51 24.45 -12.00
N ALA A 343 -1.95 23.76 -13.06
CA ALA A 343 -3.32 23.84 -13.55
C ALA A 343 -4.37 23.29 -12.56
N ASN A 344 -3.99 22.35 -11.70
CA ASN A 344 -4.91 21.69 -10.75
C ASN A 344 -4.73 22.11 -9.29
N ARG A 345 -3.83 23.05 -8.99
CA ARG A 345 -3.48 23.47 -7.62
C ARG A 345 -4.70 23.86 -6.80
N GLN A 346 -5.59 24.70 -7.35
CA GLN A 346 -6.77 25.15 -6.63
C GLN A 346 -7.74 23.99 -6.33
N ARG A 347 -8.00 23.13 -7.32
CA ARG A 347 -8.84 21.93 -7.17
C ARG A 347 -8.29 21.00 -6.10
N TYR A 348 -6.97 20.80 -6.07
CA TYR A 348 -6.27 19.99 -5.08
C TYR A 348 -6.48 20.53 -3.65
N LEU A 349 -6.24 21.83 -3.44
CA LEU A 349 -6.41 22.47 -2.13
C LEU A 349 -7.87 22.48 -1.66
N GLU A 350 -8.82 22.72 -2.57
CA GLU A 350 -10.25 22.67 -2.27
C GLU A 350 -10.71 21.26 -1.89
N GLN A 351 -10.22 20.23 -2.59
CA GLN A 351 -10.54 18.84 -2.26
C GLN A 351 -9.96 18.44 -0.89
N ILE A 352 -8.73 18.86 -0.59
CA ILE A 352 -8.14 18.65 0.74
C ILE A 352 -9.01 19.30 1.82
N LYS A 353 -9.38 20.57 1.62
CA LYS A 353 -10.14 21.35 2.61
C LYS A 353 -11.56 20.83 2.80
N ASN A 354 -12.26 20.53 1.72
CA ASN A 354 -13.70 20.29 1.73
C ASN A 354 -14.05 18.79 1.81
N GLN A 355 -13.12 17.89 1.54
CA GLN A 355 -13.38 16.45 1.51
C GLN A 355 -12.40 15.65 2.37
N LEU A 356 -11.08 15.79 2.16
CA LEU A 356 -10.09 15.00 2.89
C LEU A 356 -10.05 15.36 4.38
N ILE A 357 -9.92 16.64 4.75
CA ILE A 357 -9.91 17.07 6.16
C ILE A 357 -11.18 16.62 6.89
N PRO A 358 -12.40 16.84 6.36
CA PRO A 358 -13.64 16.32 6.96
C PRO A 358 -13.66 14.81 7.17
N LEU A 359 -13.06 14.02 6.25
CA LEU A 359 -12.95 12.56 6.39
C LEU A 359 -12.04 12.16 7.57
N LEU A 360 -11.05 12.98 7.91
CA LEU A 360 -10.01 12.64 8.88
C LEU A 360 -10.23 13.24 10.28
N ARG A 361 -10.89 14.39 10.36
CA ARG A 361 -10.96 15.23 11.57
C ARG A 361 -11.47 14.51 12.81
N ASP A 362 -12.38 13.56 12.66
CA ASP A 362 -13.06 12.91 13.79
C ASP A 362 -12.46 11.52 14.13
N LEU A 363 -11.32 11.18 13.52
CA LEU A 363 -10.57 9.96 13.83
C LEU A 363 -9.64 10.17 15.02
N PRO A 364 -9.44 9.17 15.91
CA PRO A 364 -8.46 9.27 16.97
C PRO A 364 -7.04 9.53 16.46
N GLN A 365 -6.65 8.83 15.39
CA GLN A 365 -5.36 8.97 14.73
C GLN A 365 -5.44 8.41 13.29
N ALA A 366 -4.60 8.90 12.39
CA ALA A 366 -4.33 8.25 11.11
C ALA A 366 -2.91 8.61 10.65
N TYR A 367 -2.36 7.80 9.74
CA TYR A 367 -1.19 8.19 8.96
C TYR A 367 -1.65 8.59 7.56
N LEU A 368 -1.33 9.81 7.14
CA LEU A 368 -1.63 10.33 5.81
C LEU A 368 -0.32 10.48 5.03
N ILE A 369 -0.24 9.77 3.93
CA ILE A 369 0.85 9.86 2.95
C ILE A 369 0.36 10.73 1.80
N LEU A 370 1.06 11.83 1.56
CA LEU A 370 0.77 12.77 0.48
C LEU A 370 1.59 12.41 -0.76
N GLU A 371 0.88 12.34 -1.88
CA GLU A 371 1.40 12.17 -3.25
C GLU A 371 2.54 11.13 -3.32
N PRO A 372 2.24 9.85 -3.06
CA PRO A 372 3.17 8.78 -3.37
C PRO A 372 3.72 8.94 -4.78
N GLU A 373 5.03 8.76 -4.94
CA GLU A 373 5.71 8.83 -6.24
C GLU A 373 5.77 10.23 -6.88
N PHE A 374 5.69 11.30 -6.09
CA PHE A 374 5.64 12.65 -6.67
C PHE A 374 6.88 13.01 -7.50
N ASN A 375 8.06 12.48 -7.18
CA ASN A 375 9.37 12.91 -7.69
C ASN A 375 9.71 12.36 -9.08
N LYS A 376 8.75 12.48 -10.01
CA LYS A 376 8.84 12.06 -11.42
C LYS A 376 8.37 13.19 -12.35
N GLN A 377 8.65 13.03 -13.64
CA GLN A 377 8.14 13.90 -14.71
C GLN A 377 8.48 15.39 -14.52
N GLY A 378 9.66 15.69 -13.96
CA GLY A 378 10.18 17.04 -13.77
C GLY A 378 9.92 17.64 -12.39
N ILE A 379 9.02 17.04 -11.59
CA ILE A 379 8.73 17.49 -10.23
C ILE A 379 9.95 17.35 -9.31
N GLU A 380 10.82 16.37 -9.56
CA GLU A 380 12.06 16.12 -8.80
C GLU A 380 13.05 17.31 -8.81
N SER A 381 12.80 18.31 -9.67
CA SER A 381 13.61 19.53 -9.81
C SER A 381 12.76 20.81 -9.86
N TRP A 382 11.47 20.73 -9.53
CA TRP A 382 10.56 21.87 -9.62
C TRP A 382 10.47 22.60 -8.27
N ASP A 383 10.96 23.83 -8.23
CA ASP A 383 11.11 24.60 -6.99
C ASP A 383 9.78 24.94 -6.29
N GLU A 384 8.65 24.93 -7.00
CA GLU A 384 7.31 25.20 -6.43
C GLU A 384 6.65 23.98 -5.78
N TRP A 385 7.26 22.79 -5.89
CA TRP A 385 6.74 21.59 -5.24
C TRP A 385 6.81 21.69 -3.71
N ASP A 386 7.97 22.11 -3.17
CA ASP A 386 8.20 22.22 -1.73
C ASP A 386 7.21 23.19 -1.04
N PRO A 387 7.03 24.45 -1.54
CA PRO A 387 6.07 25.39 -0.97
C PRO A 387 4.61 24.89 -1.01
N LEU A 388 4.20 24.21 -2.09
CA LEU A 388 2.85 23.64 -2.19
C LEU A 388 2.62 22.55 -1.13
N MET A 389 3.57 21.63 -0.97
CA MET A 389 3.46 20.57 0.04
C MET A 389 3.48 21.12 1.46
N LEU A 390 4.27 22.18 1.73
CA LEU A 390 4.23 22.89 3.00
C LEU A 390 2.85 23.49 3.31
N GLU A 391 2.22 24.15 2.33
CA GLU A 391 0.85 24.68 2.49
C GLU A 391 -0.14 23.56 2.82
N VAL A 392 -0.06 22.44 2.12
CA VAL A 392 -0.93 21.28 2.32
C VAL A 392 -0.77 20.69 3.73
N ILE A 393 0.48 20.49 4.18
CA ILE A 393 0.78 20.01 5.53
C ILE A 393 0.19 20.96 6.59
N GLN A 394 0.32 22.28 6.39
CA GLN A 394 -0.24 23.27 7.32
C GLN A 394 -1.77 23.25 7.35
N LEU A 395 -2.42 23.10 6.19
CA LEU A 395 -3.88 22.96 6.10
C LEU A 395 -4.37 21.73 6.89
N ILE A 396 -3.71 20.58 6.70
CA ILE A 396 -4.07 19.34 7.40
C ILE A 396 -3.81 19.47 8.91
N ARG A 397 -2.67 20.01 9.33
CA ARG A 397 -2.37 20.23 10.75
C ARG A 397 -3.39 21.13 11.44
N LYS A 398 -3.93 22.12 10.73
CA LYS A 398 -4.98 23.00 11.26
C LYS A 398 -6.35 22.30 11.32
N GLY A 399 -6.68 21.48 10.32
CA GLY A 399 -7.99 20.86 10.19
C GLY A 399 -8.16 19.50 10.87
N ALA A 400 -7.08 18.74 11.02
CA ALA A 400 -7.03 17.39 11.58
C ALA A 400 -5.68 17.16 12.32
N PRO A 401 -5.42 17.88 13.43
CA PRO A 401 -4.11 17.92 14.11
C PRO A 401 -3.61 16.58 14.66
N GLN A 402 -4.49 15.60 14.81
CA GLN A 402 -4.16 14.25 15.27
C GLN A 402 -3.64 13.33 14.16
N VAL A 403 -3.80 13.71 12.89
CA VAL A 403 -3.26 12.97 11.74
C VAL A 403 -1.76 13.19 11.65
N LYS A 404 -1.01 12.11 11.50
CA LYS A 404 0.43 12.15 11.19
C LYS A 404 0.60 12.26 9.67
N VAL A 405 1.34 13.24 9.21
CA VAL A 405 1.51 13.53 7.77
C VAL A 405 2.93 13.23 7.32
N GLY A 406 3.07 12.57 6.17
CA GLY A 406 4.34 12.35 5.49
C GLY A 406 4.22 12.45 3.97
N LEU A 407 5.34 12.64 3.29
CA LEU A 407 5.43 12.63 1.82
C LEU A 407 5.93 11.26 1.34
N GLY A 408 5.35 10.74 0.26
CA GLY A 408 5.70 9.43 -0.32
C GLY A 408 6.74 9.52 -1.43
N LEU A 409 7.98 9.15 -1.12
CA LEU A 409 9.08 9.12 -2.09
C LEU A 409 9.01 7.90 -3.01
N GLY A 410 9.34 8.16 -4.27
CA GLY A 410 9.71 7.14 -5.24
C GLY A 410 11.11 6.56 -5.01
N ASP A 411 11.26 5.24 -5.13
CA ASP A 411 12.54 4.53 -4.99
C ASP A 411 13.22 4.25 -6.34
N TRP A 412 13.64 5.32 -7.03
CA TRP A 412 14.40 5.23 -8.29
C TRP A 412 15.76 5.93 -8.26
N ASP A 413 16.25 6.23 -7.06
CA ASP A 413 17.55 6.86 -6.90
C ASP A 413 18.69 5.94 -7.31
N LYS A 414 19.52 6.45 -8.22
CA LYS A 414 20.73 5.75 -8.69
C LYS A 414 21.91 6.12 -7.79
N PRO A 415 22.87 5.21 -7.58
CA PRO A 415 24.14 5.56 -6.93
C PRO A 415 24.77 6.80 -7.57
N GLY A 416 25.03 7.85 -6.77
CA GLY A 416 25.62 9.10 -7.22
C GLY A 416 24.68 10.09 -7.92
N GLY A 417 23.38 9.81 -8.01
CA GLY A 417 22.38 10.74 -8.55
C GLY A 417 21.87 11.76 -7.51
N THR A 418 21.13 12.76 -8.00
CA THR A 418 20.36 13.69 -7.15
C THR A 418 19.38 12.90 -6.28
N PRO A 419 19.28 13.17 -4.97
CA PRO A 419 18.33 12.47 -4.10
C PRO A 419 16.86 12.70 -4.50
N SER A 420 16.02 11.68 -4.35
CA SER A 420 14.57 11.72 -4.65
C SER A 420 13.79 12.79 -3.90
N TYR A 421 14.34 13.30 -2.79
CA TYR A 421 13.72 14.29 -1.93
C TYR A 421 14.15 15.74 -2.21
N ALA A 422 15.00 15.99 -3.22
CA ALA A 422 15.63 17.30 -3.42
C ALA A 422 14.63 18.46 -3.62
N SER A 423 13.48 18.21 -4.26
CA SER A 423 12.44 19.21 -4.47
C SER A 423 11.43 19.33 -3.32
N ALA A 424 11.65 18.65 -2.19
CA ALA A 424 10.70 18.57 -1.09
C ALA A 424 11.37 18.64 0.30
N GLU A 425 12.56 19.25 0.40
CA GLU A 425 13.36 19.20 1.63
C GLU A 425 12.64 19.84 2.82
N GLN A 426 12.05 21.03 2.65
CA GLN A 426 11.38 21.74 3.74
C GLN A 426 10.06 21.07 4.12
N ALA A 427 9.30 20.57 3.15
CA ALA A 427 8.07 19.80 3.39
C ALA A 427 8.37 18.51 4.16
N ILE A 428 9.46 17.82 3.83
CA ILE A 428 9.94 16.66 4.59
C ILE A 428 10.38 17.08 6.00
N GLU A 429 11.07 18.19 6.17
CA GLU A 429 11.41 18.76 7.49
C GLU A 429 10.17 19.20 8.29
N ALA A 430 9.09 19.58 7.63
CA ALA A 430 7.82 19.89 8.26
C ALA A 430 7.01 18.62 8.60
N SER A 431 7.17 17.53 7.86
CA SER A 431 6.39 16.28 8.02
C SER A 431 6.67 15.55 9.35
N ASP A 432 5.76 14.68 9.78
CA ASP A 432 5.94 13.85 10.99
C ASP A 432 6.82 12.61 10.69
N PHE A 433 6.81 12.13 9.45
CA PHE A 433 7.62 11.01 8.96
C PHE A 433 7.86 11.12 7.45
N VAL A 434 8.72 10.25 6.92
CA VAL A 434 8.91 10.08 5.46
C VAL A 434 8.32 8.74 5.02
N ALA A 435 7.55 8.71 3.94
CA ALA A 435 7.09 7.47 3.32
C ALA A 435 7.95 7.17 2.09
N SER A 436 8.03 5.89 1.74
CA SER A 436 8.61 5.42 0.48
C SER A 436 7.81 4.25 -0.06
N MET A 437 7.87 4.11 -1.38
CA MET A 437 7.50 2.87 -2.07
C MET A 437 8.68 1.90 -2.14
N LEU A 438 8.36 0.62 -2.34
CA LEU A 438 9.27 -0.40 -2.83
C LEU A 438 8.44 -1.34 -3.72
N MET A 439 8.65 -1.28 -5.03
CA MET A 439 7.93 -2.12 -5.99
C MET A 439 8.85 -3.05 -6.75
N LEU A 440 8.37 -4.27 -6.99
CA LEU A 440 9.09 -5.36 -7.63
C LEU A 440 8.15 -6.14 -8.55
N SER A 441 8.64 -6.49 -9.73
CA SER A 441 8.00 -7.48 -10.60
C SER A 441 9.05 -8.30 -11.33
N SER A 442 8.61 -9.43 -11.90
CA SER A 442 9.51 -10.29 -12.67
C SER A 442 10.12 -9.55 -13.86
N TYR A 443 9.41 -8.58 -14.44
CA TYR A 443 9.87 -7.78 -15.57
C TYR A 443 11.03 -6.84 -15.22
N THR A 444 11.07 -6.29 -14.01
CA THR A 444 12.23 -5.48 -13.60
C THR A 444 13.38 -6.35 -13.16
N GLU A 445 13.13 -7.31 -12.27
CA GLU A 445 14.24 -8.01 -11.60
C GLU A 445 15.01 -8.96 -12.51
N ARG A 446 14.39 -9.49 -13.59
CA ARG A 446 15.08 -10.36 -14.57
C ARG A 446 16.15 -9.63 -15.37
N ALA A 447 16.03 -8.31 -15.54
CA ALA A 447 17.02 -7.49 -16.24
C ALA A 447 18.32 -7.29 -15.42
N HIS A 448 18.33 -7.70 -14.15
CA HIS A 448 19.43 -7.48 -13.22
C HIS A 448 19.96 -8.80 -12.64
N ALA A 449 21.27 -8.83 -12.36
CA ALA A 449 21.96 -9.99 -11.77
C ALA A 449 23.06 -9.57 -10.79
N ALA A 450 22.91 -8.39 -10.20
CA ALA A 450 23.85 -7.83 -9.25
C ALA A 450 23.18 -7.64 -7.87
N PRO A 451 23.85 -8.00 -6.77
CA PRO A 451 23.23 -8.01 -5.45
C PRO A 451 22.89 -6.62 -4.90
N ASP A 452 23.51 -5.55 -5.41
CA ASP A 452 23.17 -4.17 -5.06
C ASP A 452 21.87 -3.65 -5.70
N TRP A 453 21.25 -4.46 -6.58
CA TRP A 453 19.90 -4.25 -7.09
C TRP A 453 18.81 -4.79 -6.16
N SER A 454 19.18 -5.68 -5.21
CA SER A 454 18.26 -6.29 -4.25
C SER A 454 17.38 -5.23 -3.59
N ALA A 455 16.06 -5.46 -3.58
CA ALA A 455 15.04 -4.53 -3.11
C ALA A 455 15.36 -3.97 -1.72
N TRP A 456 15.77 -4.84 -0.81
CA TRP A 456 16.10 -4.48 0.57
C TRP A 456 17.41 -3.69 0.69
N VAL A 457 18.36 -3.91 -0.22
CA VAL A 457 19.58 -3.09 -0.30
C VAL A 457 19.22 -1.67 -0.78
N ARG A 458 18.29 -1.54 -1.74
CA ARG A 458 17.77 -0.22 -2.17
C ARG A 458 17.11 0.51 -1.00
N ALA A 459 16.24 -0.18 -0.27
CA ALA A 459 15.59 0.35 0.94
C ALA A 459 16.61 0.77 2.02
N LEU A 460 17.68 0.00 2.24
CA LEU A 460 18.76 0.38 3.17
C LEU A 460 19.48 1.67 2.73
N ARG A 461 19.78 1.81 1.43
CA ARG A 461 20.40 3.04 0.90
C ARG A 461 19.52 4.26 1.07
N LEU A 462 18.21 4.11 0.87
CA LEU A 462 17.26 5.17 1.15
C LEU A 462 17.25 5.52 2.64
N GLY A 463 17.09 4.52 3.51
CA GLY A 463 17.07 4.72 4.97
C GLY A 463 18.33 5.40 5.50
N ASP A 464 19.52 5.04 5.01
CA ASP A 464 20.78 5.68 5.40
C ASP A 464 20.82 7.17 5.01
N ARG A 465 20.36 7.50 3.80
CA ARG A 465 20.28 8.89 3.35
C ARG A 465 19.25 9.70 4.13
N LEU A 466 18.06 9.15 4.36
CA LEU A 466 17.01 9.81 5.15
C LEU A 466 17.47 10.04 6.59
N LYS A 467 18.14 9.04 7.20
CA LYS A 467 18.67 9.17 8.56
C LYS A 467 19.75 10.25 8.65
N LYS A 468 20.66 10.31 7.68
CA LYS A 468 21.71 11.34 7.64
C LYS A 468 21.17 12.75 7.39
N ARG A 469 20.19 12.91 6.50
CA ARG A 469 19.68 14.24 6.10
C ARG A 469 18.62 14.80 7.05
N PHE A 470 17.70 13.96 7.51
CA PHE A 470 16.51 14.40 8.27
C PHE A 470 16.45 13.81 9.68
N ASN A 471 17.06 12.63 9.90
CA ASN A 471 16.99 11.88 11.16
C ASN A 471 15.53 11.67 11.65
N LYS A 472 14.62 11.42 10.71
CA LYS A 472 13.20 11.18 10.97
C LYS A 472 12.83 9.71 10.87
N PRO A 473 11.76 9.28 11.56
CA PRO A 473 11.17 7.98 11.29
C PRO A 473 10.67 7.90 9.85
N TRP A 474 10.78 6.73 9.22
CA TRP A 474 10.26 6.51 7.89
C TRP A 474 9.52 5.18 7.77
N MET A 475 8.65 5.08 6.78
CA MET A 475 7.85 3.89 6.51
C MET A 475 7.95 3.45 5.06
N LEU A 476 7.83 2.15 4.84
CA LEU A 476 7.52 1.59 3.53
C LEU A 476 5.99 1.58 3.40
N ALA A 477 5.43 2.65 2.84
CA ALA A 477 3.98 2.85 2.74
C ALA A 477 3.35 2.05 1.59
N TYR A 478 4.19 1.68 0.61
CA TYR A 478 3.77 0.99 -0.60
C TYR A 478 4.78 -0.10 -0.95
N LEU A 479 4.71 -1.24 -0.25
CA LEU A 479 5.49 -2.43 -0.59
C LEU A 479 4.69 -3.34 -1.51
N SER A 480 5.07 -3.42 -2.78
CA SER A 480 4.35 -4.20 -3.79
C SER A 480 5.28 -5.15 -4.50
N ILE A 481 5.01 -6.44 -4.34
CA ILE A 481 5.79 -7.51 -4.98
C ILE A 481 4.84 -8.33 -5.81
N ALA A 482 4.88 -8.17 -7.13
CA ALA A 482 3.98 -8.88 -8.02
C ALA A 482 4.31 -10.38 -8.00
N SER A 483 3.29 -11.24 -8.05
CA SER A 483 3.49 -12.69 -8.08
C SER A 483 3.39 -13.30 -9.49
N GLN A 484 3.19 -12.47 -10.52
CA GLN A 484 3.08 -12.90 -11.92
C GLN A 484 4.20 -12.35 -12.82
N PRO A 485 4.49 -13.06 -13.93
CA PRO A 485 4.19 -14.47 -14.16
C PRO A 485 5.09 -15.42 -13.36
N ALA A 486 4.48 -16.50 -12.84
CA ALA A 486 5.17 -17.60 -12.15
C ALA A 486 6.12 -17.17 -11.02
N TRP A 487 5.70 -16.18 -10.22
CA TRP A 487 6.52 -15.52 -9.20
C TRP A 487 5.95 -15.61 -7.79
N GLU A 488 4.92 -16.43 -7.54
CA GLU A 488 4.35 -16.64 -6.20
C GLU A 488 5.40 -17.10 -5.17
N GLN A 489 6.30 -18.00 -5.56
CA GLN A 489 7.40 -18.42 -4.66
C GLN A 489 8.43 -17.30 -4.46
N GLN A 490 8.71 -16.51 -5.50
CA GLN A 490 9.68 -15.41 -5.37
C GLN A 490 9.14 -14.30 -4.47
N GLN A 491 7.84 -14.01 -4.55
CA GLN A 491 7.15 -13.07 -3.64
C GLN A 491 7.37 -13.49 -2.17
N ALA A 492 7.28 -14.79 -1.88
CA ALA A 492 7.55 -15.38 -0.58
C ALA A 492 9.02 -15.22 -0.14
N VAL A 493 9.96 -15.55 -1.04
CA VAL A 493 11.41 -15.38 -0.82
C VAL A 493 11.80 -13.93 -0.50
N GLU A 494 11.15 -12.93 -1.11
CA GLU A 494 11.42 -11.52 -0.76
C GLU A 494 11.03 -11.20 0.69
N ILE A 495 9.95 -11.78 1.21
CA ILE A 495 9.53 -11.63 2.62
C ILE A 495 10.51 -12.34 3.56
N GLU A 496 10.97 -13.53 3.20
CA GLU A 496 11.99 -14.24 3.98
C GLU A 496 13.29 -13.42 4.07
N LYS A 497 13.73 -12.82 2.96
CA LYS A 497 14.91 -11.93 2.94
C LYS A 497 14.75 -10.74 3.88
N LEU A 498 13.54 -10.18 4.01
CA LEU A 498 13.27 -9.05 4.92
C LEU A 498 13.65 -9.38 6.37
N ALA A 499 13.52 -10.62 6.84
CA ALA A 499 13.90 -10.98 8.21
C ALA A 499 15.36 -10.62 8.53
N PHE A 500 16.27 -10.77 7.56
CA PHE A 500 17.68 -10.37 7.69
C PHE A 500 17.85 -8.84 7.66
N TYR A 501 17.14 -8.16 6.78
CA TYR A 501 17.32 -6.72 6.55
C TYR A 501 16.57 -5.84 7.56
N LEU A 502 15.49 -6.34 8.15
CA LEU A 502 14.60 -5.57 9.01
C LEU A 502 15.32 -4.94 10.21
N PRO A 503 16.22 -5.62 10.95
CA PRO A 503 16.96 -4.98 12.04
C PRO A 503 17.79 -3.78 11.59
N MET A 504 18.46 -3.88 10.43
CA MET A 504 19.24 -2.78 9.85
C MET A 504 18.34 -1.64 9.37
N LEU A 505 17.21 -1.95 8.72
CA LEU A 505 16.22 -0.95 8.33
C LEU A 505 15.66 -0.21 9.55
N ARG A 506 15.38 -0.94 10.64
CA ARG A 506 14.89 -0.37 11.90
C ARG A 506 15.93 0.49 12.61
N SER A 507 17.22 0.15 12.56
CA SER A 507 18.28 1.02 13.09
C SER A 507 18.42 2.31 12.27
N LEU A 508 18.02 2.27 11.00
CA LEU A 508 17.88 3.43 10.12
C LEU A 508 16.55 4.19 10.28
N GLY A 509 15.71 3.83 11.25
CA GLY A 509 14.46 4.55 11.55
C GLY A 509 13.22 4.04 10.84
N LEU A 510 13.28 2.89 10.15
CA LEU A 510 12.08 2.25 9.62
C LEU A 510 11.18 1.83 10.79
N PHE A 511 9.96 2.38 10.86
CA PHE A 511 9.02 2.08 11.96
C PHE A 511 7.76 1.34 11.51
N ALA A 512 7.47 1.35 10.20
CA ALA A 512 6.30 0.69 9.64
C ALA A 512 6.57 0.13 8.24
N LEU A 513 5.85 -0.94 7.92
CA LEU A 513 5.79 -1.53 6.58
C LEU A 513 4.33 -1.85 6.25
N ASN A 514 3.93 -1.49 5.04
CA ASN A 514 2.57 -1.66 4.57
C ASN A 514 2.56 -2.42 3.24
N TRP A 515 2.05 -3.65 3.29
CA TRP A 515 1.98 -4.52 2.13
C TRP A 515 0.81 -4.11 1.24
N PHE A 516 1.12 -3.76 -0.01
CA PHE A 516 0.12 -3.58 -1.04
C PHE A 516 0.15 -4.81 -1.95
N SER A 517 -0.92 -5.60 -2.04
CA SER A 517 -2.26 -5.46 -1.43
C SER A 517 -2.66 -6.74 -0.67
N LEU A 518 -3.82 -6.73 0.01
CA LEU A 518 -4.32 -7.96 0.63
C LEU A 518 -4.70 -9.00 -0.43
N THR A 519 -5.38 -8.54 -1.49
CA THR A 519 -5.91 -9.36 -2.59
C THR A 519 -5.39 -8.90 -3.93
N ASP A 520 -5.22 -9.83 -4.87
CA ASP A 520 -5.01 -9.52 -6.29
C ASP A 520 -6.17 -8.72 -6.85
N GLU A 521 -5.85 -7.77 -7.73
CA GLU A 521 -6.80 -6.82 -8.34
C GLU A 521 -6.79 -7.03 -9.87
N PRO A 522 -7.70 -7.85 -10.43
CA PRO A 522 -7.66 -8.24 -11.84
C PRO A 522 -7.73 -7.08 -12.85
N GLU A 523 -8.31 -5.95 -12.44
CA GLU A 523 -8.45 -4.75 -13.27
C GLU A 523 -7.30 -3.76 -13.09
N GLN A 524 -6.34 -4.03 -12.20
CA GLN A 524 -5.24 -3.12 -11.94
C GLN A 524 -4.33 -3.00 -13.18
N GLN A 525 -3.95 -1.76 -13.48
CA GLN A 525 -3.06 -1.38 -14.57
C GLN A 525 -2.00 -0.41 -14.06
N GLY A 526 -0.81 -0.44 -14.64
CA GLY A 526 0.32 0.36 -14.21
C GLY A 526 1.61 0.02 -14.95
N TRP A 527 2.73 0.47 -14.39
CA TRP A 527 4.07 0.35 -14.98
C TRP A 527 4.48 -1.10 -15.22
N PHE A 528 4.12 -2.03 -14.34
CA PHE A 528 4.51 -3.44 -14.43
C PHE A 528 3.62 -4.28 -15.36
N ALA A 529 2.88 -3.63 -16.26
CA ALA A 529 1.99 -4.28 -17.21
C ALA A 529 1.04 -5.27 -16.50
N GLU A 530 0.88 -6.49 -17.00
CA GLU A 530 -0.05 -7.48 -16.44
C GLU A 530 0.38 -8.03 -15.06
N ALA A 531 1.61 -7.78 -14.60
CA ALA A 531 2.02 -8.17 -13.25
C ALA A 531 1.36 -7.30 -12.16
N GLU A 532 0.86 -6.11 -12.50
CA GLU A 532 0.13 -5.20 -11.62
C GLU A 532 -1.08 -5.86 -10.93
N GLN A 533 -1.66 -6.87 -11.59
CA GLN A 533 -2.84 -7.58 -11.10
C GLN A 533 -2.55 -8.52 -9.92
N SER A 534 -1.27 -8.69 -9.55
CA SER A 534 -0.81 -9.84 -8.76
C SER A 534 -0.07 -9.51 -7.47
N PHE A 535 -0.26 -8.31 -6.91
CA PHE A 535 0.42 -7.88 -5.68
C PHE A 535 -0.15 -8.47 -4.39
N GLY A 536 -1.31 -9.13 -4.45
CA GLY A 536 -2.02 -9.66 -3.29
C GLY A 536 -1.22 -10.72 -2.53
N LEU A 537 -1.43 -10.81 -1.22
CA LEU A 537 -1.13 -12.01 -0.42
C LEU A 537 -2.17 -13.12 -0.66
N LEU A 538 -3.36 -12.73 -1.10
CA LEU A 538 -4.45 -13.58 -1.55
C LEU A 538 -4.69 -13.39 -3.04
N LYS A 539 -5.17 -14.43 -3.72
CA LYS A 539 -5.71 -14.34 -5.08
C LYS A 539 -7.03 -13.55 -5.06
N ALA A 540 -7.50 -13.14 -6.25
CA ALA A 540 -8.80 -12.46 -6.38
C ALA A 540 -9.99 -13.31 -5.90
N SER A 541 -9.80 -14.64 -5.85
CA SER A 541 -10.73 -15.63 -5.29
C SER A 541 -10.59 -15.83 -3.77
N TYR A 542 -9.80 -14.99 -3.08
CA TYR A 542 -9.46 -15.09 -1.65
C TYR A 542 -8.66 -16.34 -1.26
N GLN A 543 -8.15 -17.10 -2.22
CA GLN A 543 -7.24 -18.21 -1.94
C GLN A 543 -5.86 -17.69 -1.52
N PRO A 544 -5.24 -18.21 -0.45
CA PRO A 544 -3.94 -17.74 0.03
C PRO A 544 -2.80 -18.11 -0.93
N LYS A 545 -1.83 -17.21 -1.07
CA LYS A 545 -0.54 -17.46 -1.72
C LYS A 545 0.54 -17.86 -0.70
N PRO A 546 1.67 -18.46 -1.12
CA PRO A 546 2.77 -18.80 -0.21
C PRO A 546 3.26 -17.61 0.64
N ALA A 547 3.33 -16.42 0.05
CA ALA A 547 3.75 -15.19 0.72
C ALA A 547 2.91 -14.82 1.95
N LEU A 548 1.64 -15.23 2.05
CA LEU A 548 0.81 -14.99 3.23
C LEU A 548 1.43 -15.63 4.48
N ALA A 549 1.84 -16.89 4.38
CA ALA A 549 2.38 -17.65 5.49
C ALA A 549 3.69 -17.03 6.00
N ASP A 550 4.57 -16.65 5.08
CA ASP A 550 5.85 -15.99 5.42
C ASP A 550 5.61 -14.62 6.06
N TYR A 551 4.62 -13.86 5.59
CA TYR A 551 4.28 -12.58 6.20
C TYR A 551 3.75 -12.75 7.62
N GLN A 552 2.88 -13.73 7.86
CA GLN A 552 2.39 -14.07 9.20
C GLN A 552 3.53 -14.48 10.14
N GLN A 553 4.44 -15.35 9.66
CA GLN A 553 5.60 -15.76 10.43
C GLN A 553 6.49 -14.57 10.77
N LEU A 554 6.75 -13.68 9.82
CA LEU A 554 7.56 -12.49 10.02
C LEU A 554 6.93 -11.54 11.06
N ILE A 555 5.63 -11.28 10.98
CA ILE A 555 4.88 -10.49 11.97
C ILE A 555 5.01 -11.11 13.36
N ASN A 556 4.75 -12.41 13.47
CA ASN A 556 4.78 -13.14 14.74
C ASN A 556 6.19 -13.13 15.38
N ALA A 557 7.24 -13.30 14.57
CA ALA A 557 8.63 -13.26 15.04
C ALA A 557 9.06 -11.88 15.59
N HIS A 558 8.38 -10.81 15.18
CA HIS A 558 8.68 -9.43 15.57
C HIS A 558 7.63 -8.81 16.48
N ARG A 559 6.74 -9.64 17.04
CA ARG A 559 5.71 -9.22 17.99
C ARG A 559 6.33 -8.93 19.36
N ASN A 560 7.04 -7.82 19.47
CA ASN A 560 7.56 -7.33 20.74
C ASN A 560 6.51 -6.46 21.43
N GLU A 561 5.64 -7.10 22.22
CA GLU A 561 4.69 -6.41 23.08
C GLU A 561 5.42 -5.87 24.31
N LYS A 562 6.07 -4.71 24.15
CA LYS A 562 6.49 -3.93 25.31
C LYS A 562 5.22 -3.49 26.04
N ALA A 563 5.24 -3.54 27.37
CA ALA A 563 4.11 -3.04 28.14
C ALA A 563 3.84 -1.58 27.73
N PRO A 564 2.58 -1.23 27.41
CA PRO A 564 2.27 0.11 26.96
C PRO A 564 2.54 1.11 28.10
N GLN A 565 3.16 2.23 27.75
CA GLN A 565 3.53 3.27 28.71
C GLN A 565 2.72 4.53 28.44
N VAL A 566 2.02 4.98 29.49
CA VAL A 566 1.26 6.24 29.49
C VAL A 566 2.23 7.38 29.78
N LYS A 567 2.36 8.32 28.84
CA LYS A 567 3.11 9.56 29.06
C LYS A 567 2.23 10.61 29.73
N GLN A 568 0.99 10.74 29.27
CA GLN A 568 0.00 11.67 29.79
C GLN A 568 -1.39 11.05 29.68
N PHE A 569 -2.22 11.26 30.70
CA PHE A 569 -3.64 10.93 30.67
C PHE A 569 -4.41 11.93 31.53
N HIS A 570 -5.46 12.55 30.98
CA HIS A 570 -6.32 13.46 31.72
C HIS A 570 -7.76 13.39 31.23
N ALA A 571 -8.68 13.72 32.12
CA ALA A 571 -10.10 13.92 31.85
C ALA A 571 -10.53 15.27 32.46
N LYS A 572 -11.00 16.19 31.61
CA LYS A 572 -11.32 17.56 32.03
C LYS A 572 -12.64 18.03 31.39
N LEU A 573 -13.52 18.58 32.22
CA LEU A 573 -14.72 19.26 31.73
C LEU A 573 -14.34 20.61 31.10
N MET A 574 -14.75 20.79 29.86
CA MET A 574 -14.45 21.95 29.03
C MET A 574 -15.56 23.00 29.11
N ALA A 575 -15.24 24.25 28.74
CA ALA A 575 -16.18 25.36 28.80
C ALA A 575 -17.43 25.16 27.90
N ASN A 576 -17.28 24.41 26.82
CA ASN A 576 -18.36 24.00 25.92
C ASN A 576 -19.15 22.79 26.44
N ARG A 577 -19.07 22.48 27.75
CA ARG A 577 -19.83 21.41 28.40
C ARG A 577 -19.51 20.01 27.86
N GLN A 578 -18.28 19.80 27.37
CA GLN A 578 -17.78 18.49 26.96
C GLN A 578 -16.75 17.98 27.95
N LEU A 579 -16.84 16.70 28.32
CA LEU A 579 -15.75 16.04 29.03
C LEU A 579 -14.69 15.62 28.00
N GLU A 580 -13.57 16.34 27.97
CA GLU A 580 -12.41 16.01 27.14
C GLU A 580 -11.54 14.98 27.84
N ILE A 581 -11.34 13.83 27.20
CA ILE A 581 -10.48 12.74 27.67
C ILE A 581 -9.33 12.60 26.68
N LYS A 582 -8.10 12.70 27.17
CA LYS A 582 -6.91 12.73 26.32
C LYS A 582 -5.82 11.84 26.88
N ALA A 583 -5.14 11.12 25.99
CA ALA A 583 -3.94 10.38 26.33
C ALA A 583 -2.81 10.63 25.32
N GLN A 584 -1.59 10.54 25.83
CA GLN A 584 -0.37 10.38 25.04
C GLN A 584 0.38 9.15 25.54
N LEU A 585 0.81 8.32 24.61
CA LEU A 585 1.43 7.03 24.87
C LEU A 585 2.86 7.02 24.33
N ALA A 586 3.68 6.10 24.82
CA ALA A 586 5.06 5.97 24.34
C ALA A 586 5.15 5.42 22.91
N HIS A 587 4.16 4.63 22.51
CA HIS A 587 4.05 3.97 21.23
C HIS A 587 2.57 3.66 20.96
N TRP A 588 2.27 3.24 19.74
CA TRP A 588 0.91 2.86 19.37
C TRP A 588 0.45 1.65 20.18
N THR A 589 -0.78 1.67 20.68
CA THR A 589 -1.39 0.54 21.39
C THR A 589 -2.90 0.54 21.21
N ARG A 590 -3.55 -0.60 21.47
CA ARG A 590 -5.01 -0.65 21.60
C ARG A 590 -5.40 -0.08 22.95
N TRP A 591 -6.33 0.86 22.95
CA TRP A 591 -6.82 1.52 24.14
C TRP A 591 -8.34 1.41 24.23
N GLU A 592 -8.82 1.36 25.46
CA GLU A 592 -10.23 1.53 25.79
C GLU A 592 -10.36 2.61 26.87
N VAL A 593 -11.37 3.45 26.74
CA VAL A 593 -11.74 4.45 27.73
C VAL A 593 -13.09 4.08 28.31
N VAL A 594 -13.12 3.88 29.61
CA VAL A 594 -14.31 3.51 30.38
C VAL A 594 -14.74 4.71 31.20
N VAL A 595 -15.94 5.24 30.95
CA VAL A 595 -16.57 6.26 31.81
C VAL A 595 -17.69 5.60 32.62
N GLN A 596 -17.67 5.77 33.94
CA GLN A 596 -18.57 5.10 34.85
C GLN A 596 -19.20 6.06 35.86
N GLN A 597 -20.49 5.89 36.11
CA GLN A 597 -21.22 6.48 37.23
C GLN A 597 -22.25 5.46 37.72
N ASP A 598 -22.21 5.14 39.01
CA ASP A 598 -23.01 4.07 39.61
C ASP A 598 -22.85 2.74 38.86
N THR A 599 -23.96 2.19 38.32
CA THR A 599 -23.98 0.96 37.52
C THR A 599 -23.85 1.20 36.02
N ASN A 600 -23.91 2.46 35.59
CA ASN A 600 -23.85 2.81 34.17
C ASN A 600 -22.40 2.92 33.71
N THR A 601 -22.12 2.34 32.55
CA THR A 601 -20.80 2.33 31.93
C THR A 601 -20.93 2.75 30.48
N TRP A 602 -20.04 3.64 30.05
CA TRP A 602 -19.73 3.88 28.65
C TRP A 602 -18.31 3.40 28.34
N LEU A 603 -18.14 2.87 27.13
CA LEU A 603 -16.89 2.30 26.64
C LEU A 603 -16.62 2.81 25.22
N GLU A 604 -15.50 3.49 25.02
CA GLU A 604 -14.95 3.80 23.69
C GLU A 604 -13.65 3.02 23.49
N LYS A 605 -13.42 2.58 22.25
CA LYS A 605 -12.22 1.82 21.88
C LYS A 605 -11.51 2.46 20.71
N GLY A 606 -10.22 2.24 20.63
CA GLY A 606 -9.46 2.57 19.43
C GLY A 606 -8.02 2.12 19.51
N VAL A 607 -7.22 2.63 18.57
CA VAL A 607 -5.80 2.30 18.48
C VAL A 607 -5.00 3.54 18.08
N GLY A 608 -3.81 3.70 18.67
CA GLY A 608 -2.96 4.84 18.40
C GLY A 608 -1.93 5.08 19.48
N ASP A 609 -1.05 6.06 19.28
CA ASP A 609 -0.10 6.55 20.26
C ASP A 609 -0.60 7.83 20.98
N ALA A 610 -1.72 8.38 20.53
CA ALA A 610 -2.46 9.44 21.20
C ALA A 610 -3.93 9.39 20.79
N PHE A 611 -4.79 9.98 21.61
CA PHE A 611 -6.18 10.24 21.25
C PHE A 611 -6.73 11.44 22.01
N THR A 612 -7.81 12.01 21.49
CA THR A 612 -8.65 12.98 22.19
C THR A 612 -10.10 12.61 21.92
N ILE A 613 -10.87 12.49 22.99
CA ILE A 613 -12.26 12.03 23.03
C ILE A 613 -13.09 13.13 23.66
N HIS A 614 -14.27 13.38 23.11
CA HIS A 614 -15.23 14.34 23.63
C HIS A 614 -16.52 13.60 23.98
N TRP A 615 -16.65 13.19 25.25
CA TRP A 615 -17.72 12.27 25.69
C TRP A 615 -19.13 12.78 25.34
N ASN A 616 -19.45 14.03 25.72
CA ASN A 616 -20.69 14.73 25.32
C ASN A 616 -20.55 15.39 23.94
N GLY A 617 -20.40 14.55 22.93
CA GLY A 617 -20.14 14.92 21.53
C GLY A 617 -19.92 13.69 20.67
N GLN A 618 -19.55 12.57 21.29
CA GLN A 618 -19.51 11.23 20.71
C GLN A 618 -20.62 10.31 21.24
N MET A 619 -21.38 10.73 22.26
CA MET A 619 -22.62 10.11 22.74
C MET A 619 -23.52 11.12 23.48
N LEU A 620 -24.78 10.75 23.78
CA LEU A 620 -25.60 11.47 24.77
C LEU A 620 -25.49 10.76 26.13
N PRO A 621 -24.94 11.41 27.18
CA PRO A 621 -24.85 10.83 28.51
C PRO A 621 -26.19 10.90 29.26
N THR A 622 -27.26 10.34 28.66
CA THR A 622 -28.64 10.39 29.18
C THR A 622 -28.81 9.72 30.55
N TRP A 623 -27.86 8.89 30.95
CA TRP A 623 -27.82 8.24 32.25
C TRP A 623 -26.91 8.94 33.27
N ALA A 624 -26.12 9.94 32.85
CA ALA A 624 -25.18 10.60 33.74
C ALA A 624 -25.87 11.71 34.54
N GLU A 625 -25.78 11.61 35.86
CA GLU A 625 -26.33 12.59 36.79
C GLU A 625 -25.24 13.59 37.22
N ASN A 626 -25.67 14.75 37.75
CA ASN A 626 -24.74 15.71 38.31
C ASN A 626 -23.96 15.08 39.48
N GLY A 627 -22.65 14.92 39.34
CA GLY A 627 -21.82 14.27 40.35
C GLY A 627 -20.50 13.74 39.82
N GLU A 628 -19.86 12.89 40.61
CA GLU A 628 -18.60 12.25 40.25
C GLU A 628 -18.79 11.20 39.16
N VAL A 629 -17.90 11.23 38.17
CA VAL A 629 -17.75 10.18 37.14
C VAL A 629 -16.31 9.68 37.16
N SER A 630 -16.16 8.36 37.11
CA SER A 630 -14.87 7.68 36.98
C SER A 630 -14.49 7.56 35.52
N VAL A 631 -13.24 7.85 35.17
CA VAL A 631 -12.66 7.71 33.84
C VAL A 631 -11.43 6.82 33.92
N THR A 632 -11.52 5.64 33.31
CA THR A 632 -10.48 4.61 33.36
C THR A 632 -9.89 4.37 31.98
N LEU A 633 -8.55 4.34 31.90
CA LEU A 633 -7.80 3.98 30.70
C LEU A 633 -7.35 2.52 30.79
N VAL A 634 -7.76 1.74 29.81
CA VAL A 634 -7.37 0.33 29.64
C VAL A 634 -6.48 0.24 28.40
N LEU A 635 -5.31 -0.38 28.50
CA LEU A 635 -4.41 -0.62 27.37
C LEU A 635 -4.20 -2.12 27.22
N ASN A 636 -4.43 -2.65 26.01
CA ASN A 636 -4.35 -4.08 25.71
C ASN A 636 -5.09 -4.97 26.76
N GLY A 637 -6.25 -4.51 27.23
CA GLY A 637 -7.08 -5.22 28.21
C GLY A 637 -6.64 -5.09 29.68
N THR A 638 -5.60 -4.30 29.98
CA THR A 638 -5.13 -4.06 31.36
C THR A 638 -5.45 -2.62 31.79
N ILE A 639 -5.91 -2.41 33.02
CA ILE A 639 -6.16 -1.06 33.57
C ILE A 639 -4.81 -0.38 33.87
N HIS A 640 -4.61 0.83 33.34
CA HIS A 640 -3.38 1.62 33.54
C HIS A 640 -3.59 2.87 34.39
N ASN A 641 -4.71 3.56 34.20
CA ASN A 641 -5.04 4.78 34.94
C ASN A 641 -6.53 4.81 35.27
N SER A 642 -6.88 5.40 36.41
CA SER A 642 -8.25 5.72 36.78
C SER A 642 -8.25 7.10 37.42
N LEU A 643 -9.18 7.96 36.99
CA LEU A 643 -9.34 9.34 37.43
C LEU A 643 -10.80 9.56 37.80
N VAL A 644 -11.08 10.45 38.75
CA VAL A 644 -12.44 10.91 39.07
C VAL A 644 -12.56 12.37 38.67
N THR A 645 -13.67 12.74 38.05
CA THR A 645 -14.00 14.11 37.66
C THR A 645 -15.48 14.39 37.89
N ASN A 646 -15.88 15.66 37.93
CA ASN A 646 -17.27 16.03 38.16
C ASN A 646 -17.98 16.34 36.85
N TRP A 647 -19.13 15.69 36.63
CA TRP A 647 -20.09 15.96 35.59
C TRP A 647 -21.19 16.87 36.15
N ASN A 648 -21.48 17.99 35.47
CA ASN A 648 -22.52 18.94 35.90
C ASN A 648 -23.23 19.62 34.72
N VAL A 649 -23.30 18.91 33.59
CA VAL A 649 -23.85 19.45 32.34
C VAL A 649 -25.31 19.04 32.22
N PRO A 650 -26.26 20.00 32.20
CA PRO A 650 -27.64 19.70 31.89
C PRO A 650 -27.76 19.30 30.42
N LEU A 651 -28.46 18.20 30.14
CA LEU A 651 -28.75 17.73 28.78
C LEU A 651 -30.19 18.08 28.40
N ASN A 652 -30.37 18.75 27.27
CA ASN A 652 -31.67 18.98 26.66
C ASN A 652 -31.84 18.02 25.47
N PHE A 653 -32.67 17.00 25.61
CA PHE A 653 -32.96 16.06 24.52
C PHE A 653 -34.44 15.66 24.53
N HIS A 654 -34.93 15.28 23.36
CA HIS A 654 -36.25 14.70 23.20
C HIS A 654 -36.12 13.18 23.18
N GLN A 655 -36.84 12.51 24.07
CA GLN A 655 -36.83 11.05 24.20
C GLN A 655 -38.18 10.47 23.83
N GLN A 656 -38.17 9.57 22.85
CA GLN A 656 -39.30 8.73 22.50
C GLN A 656 -39.03 7.29 22.96
N ALA A 657 -39.90 6.72 23.80
CA ALA A 657 -39.78 5.36 24.30
C ALA A 657 -40.52 4.36 23.40
N PHE A 658 -39.93 3.17 23.26
CA PHE A 658 -40.44 2.05 22.46
C PHE A 658 -40.37 0.76 23.27
N ASN A 659 -41.17 -0.22 22.85
CA ASN A 659 -41.06 -1.62 23.26
C ASN A 659 -41.39 -2.49 22.03
N GLU A 660 -40.65 -2.26 20.96
CA GLU A 660 -40.91 -2.86 19.65
C GLU A 660 -39.89 -3.97 19.39
N GLN A 661 -40.36 -5.20 19.18
CA GLN A 661 -39.52 -6.30 18.72
C GLN A 661 -39.45 -6.24 17.18
N VAL A 662 -38.23 -6.15 16.65
CA VAL A 662 -37.97 -5.97 15.22
C VAL A 662 -37.15 -7.14 14.72
N SER A 663 -37.46 -7.61 13.51
CA SER A 663 -36.67 -8.61 12.78
C SER A 663 -36.53 -8.17 11.33
N LEU A 664 -35.29 -7.93 10.90
CA LEU A 664 -34.96 -7.42 9.57
C LEU A 664 -34.23 -8.50 8.77
N ASN A 665 -34.78 -8.89 7.62
CA ASN A 665 -34.05 -9.63 6.60
C ASN A 665 -33.17 -8.69 5.76
N ARG A 666 -32.38 -9.26 4.85
CA ARG A 666 -31.51 -8.49 3.95
C ARG A 666 -32.26 -7.34 3.26
N TRP A 667 -31.70 -6.15 3.38
CA TRP A 667 -32.19 -4.87 2.85
C TRP A 667 -33.51 -4.36 3.42
N GLN A 668 -34.13 -5.06 4.37
CA GLN A 668 -35.29 -4.53 5.08
C GLN A 668 -34.87 -3.43 6.05
N THR A 669 -35.77 -2.47 6.22
CA THR A 669 -35.56 -1.27 7.02
C THR A 669 -36.61 -1.18 8.12
N TRP A 670 -36.17 -0.87 9.34
CA TRP A 670 -37.02 -0.23 10.35
C TRP A 670 -36.92 1.28 10.17
N GLN A 671 -38.02 2.01 10.30
CA GLN A 671 -38.03 3.46 10.14
C GLN A 671 -39.01 4.13 11.11
N GLN A 672 -38.62 5.27 11.65
CA GLN A 672 -39.44 6.02 12.60
C GLN A 672 -39.14 7.52 12.51
N ALA A 673 -40.19 8.34 12.38
CA ALA A 673 -40.05 9.78 12.49
C ALA A 673 -39.77 10.18 13.95
N PRO A 674 -38.74 10.99 14.23
CA PRO A 674 -38.51 11.53 15.56
C PRO A 674 -39.65 12.48 15.96
N GLU A 675 -39.92 12.59 17.26
CA GLU A 675 -40.96 13.45 17.81
C GLU A 675 -40.78 14.92 17.38
N GLN A 676 -39.54 15.41 17.35
CA GLN A 676 -39.18 16.68 16.77
C GLN A 676 -38.62 16.47 15.36
N SER A 677 -39.20 17.16 14.37
CA SER A 677 -38.74 17.08 12.98
C SER A 677 -37.28 17.52 12.84
N ILE A 678 -36.47 16.72 12.15
CA ILE A 678 -35.10 17.08 11.78
C ILE A 678 -35.15 18.13 10.67
N ALA A 679 -34.61 19.31 10.93
CA ALA A 679 -34.50 20.40 9.97
C ALA A 679 -33.25 20.24 9.09
N LEU A 680 -33.34 20.70 7.83
CA LEU A 680 -32.22 20.62 6.88
C LEU A 680 -30.99 21.39 7.35
N GLU A 681 -31.18 22.52 8.04
CA GLU A 681 -30.05 23.30 8.55
C GLU A 681 -29.25 22.49 9.57
N GLN A 682 -29.87 21.58 10.33
CA GLN A 682 -29.18 20.78 11.35
C GLN A 682 -28.18 19.77 10.75
N LEU A 683 -28.33 19.43 9.47
CA LEU A 683 -27.34 18.62 8.75
C LEU A 683 -26.08 19.46 8.45
N SER A 684 -26.20 20.78 8.28
CA SER A 684 -25.16 21.62 7.66
C SER A 684 -24.65 22.79 8.50
N SER A 685 -25.36 23.17 9.58
CA SER A 685 -25.18 24.44 10.30
C SER A 685 -24.00 24.45 11.28
N GLY A 686 -23.34 23.31 11.49
CA GLY A 686 -22.34 23.15 12.55
C GLY A 686 -22.93 23.24 13.97
N ILE A 687 -24.26 23.36 14.10
CA ILE A 687 -24.97 23.26 15.37
C ILE A 687 -24.93 21.79 15.81
N PRO A 688 -24.51 21.49 17.05
CA PRO A 688 -24.54 20.14 17.58
C PRO A 688 -25.95 19.55 17.53
N ALA A 689 -26.16 18.59 16.64
CA ALA A 689 -27.38 17.82 16.54
C ALA A 689 -27.07 16.36 16.28
N ALA A 690 -27.84 15.46 16.88
CA ALA A 690 -27.61 14.03 16.79
C ALA A 690 -28.88 13.21 16.98
N ILE A 691 -28.81 11.96 16.53
CA ILE A 691 -29.78 10.91 16.84
C ILE A 691 -29.10 9.81 17.66
N GLU A 692 -29.84 9.21 18.58
CA GLU A 692 -29.39 8.06 19.34
C GLU A 692 -30.48 6.99 19.40
N LEU A 693 -30.16 5.79 18.94
CA LEU A 693 -31.07 4.65 18.97
C LEU A 693 -30.57 3.61 19.97
N VAL A 694 -31.41 3.24 20.95
CA VAL A 694 -31.05 2.26 21.99
C VAL A 694 -31.74 0.92 21.72
N LEU A 695 -30.93 -0.10 21.51
CA LEU A 695 -31.30 -1.45 21.13
C LEU A 695 -30.98 -2.45 22.26
N LYS A 696 -31.84 -3.46 22.43
CA LYS A 696 -31.59 -4.61 23.31
C LYS A 696 -31.60 -5.92 22.51
N ARG A 697 -31.03 -6.97 23.11
CA ARG A 697 -30.98 -8.34 22.54
C ARG A 697 -30.26 -8.40 21.19
N LEU A 698 -29.32 -7.50 20.95
CA LEU A 698 -28.50 -7.44 19.75
C LEU A 698 -27.09 -7.96 20.07
N THR A 699 -26.58 -8.86 19.24
CA THR A 699 -25.19 -9.35 19.36
C THR A 699 -24.22 -8.51 18.53
N SER A 700 -22.92 -8.52 18.85
CA SER A 700 -21.91 -7.79 18.09
C SER A 700 -21.87 -8.15 16.59
N PRO A 701 -21.95 -9.43 16.18
CA PRO A 701 -22.01 -9.78 14.76
C PRO A 701 -23.25 -9.22 14.04
N GLN A 702 -24.40 -9.21 14.73
CA GLN A 702 -25.62 -8.63 14.18
C GLN A 702 -25.54 -7.10 14.04
N LEU A 703 -24.87 -6.42 14.97
CA LEU A 703 -24.63 -4.98 14.90
C LEU A 703 -23.78 -4.59 13.67
N GLU A 704 -22.78 -5.39 13.32
CA GLU A 704 -21.95 -5.16 12.13
C GLU A 704 -22.74 -5.21 10.82
N ALA A 705 -23.86 -5.93 10.80
CA ALA A 705 -24.75 -6.02 9.65
C ALA A 705 -25.71 -4.82 9.51
N LEU A 706 -25.79 -3.95 10.52
CA LEU A 706 -26.75 -2.86 10.55
C LEU A 706 -26.15 -1.54 10.06
N HIS A 707 -26.98 -0.79 9.34
CA HIS A 707 -26.72 0.59 8.92
C HIS A 707 -27.79 1.49 9.51
N ILE A 708 -27.39 2.58 10.16
CA ILE A 708 -28.29 3.58 10.74
C ILE A 708 -28.21 4.88 9.95
N GLY A 709 -29.27 5.65 9.89
CA GLY A 709 -29.20 6.99 9.33
C GLY A 709 -30.54 7.63 9.21
N LEU A 710 -30.74 8.36 8.11
CA LEU A 710 -31.98 9.05 7.81
C LEU A 710 -32.54 8.62 6.46
N ILE A 711 -33.87 8.62 6.36
CA ILE A 711 -34.62 8.38 5.12
C ILE A 711 -35.68 9.46 4.97
N ASP A 712 -35.88 9.93 3.74
CA ASP A 712 -36.89 10.92 3.42
C ASP A 712 -38.20 10.28 2.94
N GLN A 713 -39.25 11.08 2.79
CA GLN A 713 -40.59 10.58 2.45
C GLN A 713 -40.66 9.83 1.09
N ILE A 714 -39.70 10.06 0.20
CA ILE A 714 -39.66 9.45 -1.14
C ILE A 714 -38.63 8.32 -1.25
N GLY A 715 -38.00 7.94 -0.13
CA GLY A 715 -37.11 6.78 -0.01
C GLY A 715 -35.67 7.03 -0.43
N PHE A 716 -35.22 8.27 -0.48
CA PHE A 716 -33.79 8.58 -0.49
C PHE A 716 -33.28 8.48 0.94
N GLN A 717 -32.15 7.83 1.14
CA GLN A 717 -31.55 7.62 2.46
C GLN A 717 -30.10 8.06 2.49
N GLN A 718 -29.62 8.41 3.68
CA GLN A 718 -28.21 8.53 3.97
C GLN A 718 -27.91 7.76 5.25
N THR A 719 -27.04 6.75 5.15
CA THR A 719 -26.77 5.81 6.23
C THR A 719 -25.28 5.69 6.52
N VAL A 720 -24.96 5.29 7.74
CA VAL A 720 -23.63 4.94 8.22
C VAL A 720 -23.65 3.55 8.84
N SER A 721 -22.49 2.87 8.92
CA SER A 721 -22.36 1.61 9.65
C SER A 721 -22.71 1.82 11.12
N ALA A 722 -23.66 1.03 11.65
CA ALA A 722 -24.11 1.16 13.03
C ALA A 722 -22.98 0.84 14.03
N SER A 723 -22.17 -0.19 13.76
CA SER A 723 -21.06 -0.58 14.64
C SER A 723 -20.02 0.52 14.85
N SER A 724 -19.87 1.43 13.87
CA SER A 724 -18.87 2.52 13.92
C SER A 724 -19.24 3.68 14.85
N TYR A 725 -20.49 3.68 15.32
CA TYR A 725 -21.11 4.69 16.18
C TYR A 725 -21.78 4.09 17.42
N ALA A 726 -21.58 2.78 17.63
CA ALA A 726 -22.20 2.05 18.70
C ALA A 726 -21.35 2.08 19.97
N TYR A 727 -22.01 2.14 21.11
CA TYR A 727 -21.40 1.98 22.42
C TYR A 727 -22.33 1.18 23.34
N GLN A 728 -21.74 0.60 24.38
CA GLN A 728 -22.47 -0.21 25.35
C GLN A 728 -23.02 0.68 26.48
N ILE A 729 -24.27 0.42 26.90
CA ILE A 729 -24.91 1.00 28.09
C ILE A 729 -25.56 -0.13 28.89
N GLY A 730 -24.89 -0.63 29.94
CA GLY A 730 -25.33 -1.82 30.67
C GLY A 730 -25.49 -3.01 29.72
N ASP A 731 -26.70 -3.60 29.68
CA ASP A 731 -27.05 -4.74 28.82
C ASP A 731 -27.61 -4.30 27.43
N SER A 732 -27.57 -3.01 27.12
CA SER A 732 -28.07 -2.44 25.86
C SER A 732 -26.94 -1.92 24.98
N ILE A 733 -27.22 -1.79 23.69
CA ILE A 733 -26.35 -1.13 22.71
C ILE A 733 -27.04 0.16 22.28
N ALA A 734 -26.34 1.29 22.39
CA ALA A 734 -26.80 2.57 21.84
C ALA A 734 -25.98 2.92 20.60
N ILE A 735 -26.61 3.52 19.61
CA ILE A 735 -25.97 3.97 18.37
C ILE A 735 -26.17 5.48 18.27
N TYR A 736 -25.11 6.27 18.45
CA TYR A 736 -25.15 7.73 18.43
C TYR A 736 -24.53 8.30 17.15
N VAL A 737 -25.34 8.97 16.34
CA VAL A 737 -24.89 9.54 15.06
C VAL A 737 -25.06 11.06 15.07
N PRO A 738 -23.96 11.84 15.06
CA PRO A 738 -24.05 13.27 14.79
C PRO A 738 -24.64 13.52 13.40
N LEU A 739 -25.63 14.41 13.30
CA LEU A 739 -26.34 14.70 12.05
C LEU A 739 -25.42 15.20 10.94
N GLN A 740 -24.34 15.90 11.30
CA GLN A 740 -23.30 16.32 10.36
C GLN A 740 -22.63 15.16 9.58
N GLN A 741 -22.60 13.94 10.14
CA GLN A 741 -22.05 12.76 9.44
C GLN A 741 -22.96 12.32 8.28
N LEU A 742 -24.23 12.77 8.28
CA LEU A 742 -25.23 12.48 7.27
C LEU A 742 -25.42 13.63 6.27
N ASN A 743 -24.55 14.65 6.32
CA ASN A 743 -24.54 15.78 5.39
C ASN A 743 -23.78 15.48 4.10
N ARG A 744 -24.28 14.52 3.32
CA ARG A 744 -23.77 14.18 1.98
C ARG A 744 -24.94 13.92 1.04
N GLN A 745 -24.64 13.55 -0.20
CA GLN A 745 -25.67 13.13 -1.14
C GLN A 745 -26.43 11.92 -0.60
N TRP A 746 -27.75 11.95 -0.71
CA TRP A 746 -28.65 10.90 -0.32
C TRP A 746 -28.87 9.97 -1.50
N VAL A 747 -28.98 8.67 -1.25
CA VAL A 747 -29.09 7.63 -2.27
C VAL A 747 -30.44 6.95 -2.24
N LYS A 748 -30.97 6.65 -3.42
CA LYS A 748 -32.06 5.70 -3.62
C LYS A 748 -31.66 4.71 -4.70
N TYR A 749 -31.88 3.42 -4.45
CA TYR A 749 -31.61 2.39 -5.45
C TYR A 749 -32.86 2.15 -6.29
N VAL A 750 -32.72 2.32 -7.61
CA VAL A 750 -33.77 2.02 -8.60
C VAL A 750 -33.18 1.03 -9.59
N ASP A 751 -33.78 -0.15 -9.70
CA ASP A 751 -33.27 -1.26 -10.53
C ASP A 751 -31.80 -1.61 -10.24
N GLY A 752 -31.41 -1.56 -8.96
CA GLY A 752 -30.04 -1.83 -8.49
C GLY A 752 -29.04 -0.70 -8.75
N LYS A 753 -29.44 0.41 -9.36
CA LYS A 753 -28.57 1.56 -9.63
C LYS A 753 -28.79 2.67 -8.61
N PRO A 754 -27.72 3.29 -8.08
CA PRO A 754 -27.86 4.40 -7.16
C PRO A 754 -28.27 5.67 -7.92
N ILE A 755 -29.30 6.35 -7.40
CA ILE A 755 -29.69 7.71 -7.76
C ILE A 755 -29.33 8.61 -6.58
N TRP A 756 -28.50 9.60 -6.84
CA TRP A 756 -28.00 10.54 -5.83
C TRP A 756 -28.76 11.87 -5.87
N ARG A 757 -28.89 12.51 -4.71
CA ARG A 757 -29.44 13.87 -4.59
C ARG A 757 -28.86 14.59 -3.39
N ASP A 758 -28.64 15.89 -3.52
CA ASP A 758 -27.95 16.68 -2.48
C ASP A 758 -28.77 16.96 -1.22
N LYS A 759 -30.11 16.99 -1.30
CA LYS A 759 -30.98 17.40 -0.18
C LYS A 759 -32.16 16.45 0.01
N PRO A 760 -32.56 16.07 1.22
CA PRO A 760 -33.78 15.29 1.45
C PRO A 760 -35.06 16.09 1.12
N SER A 761 -36.19 15.40 0.96
CA SER A 761 -37.49 16.03 0.69
C SER A 761 -38.58 15.50 1.62
N GLY A 762 -39.41 16.41 2.13
CA GLY A 762 -40.53 16.05 2.99
C GLY A 762 -40.09 15.64 4.40
N VAL A 763 -40.86 14.75 5.02
CA VAL A 763 -40.56 14.25 6.37
C VAL A 763 -39.29 13.41 6.36
N ILE A 764 -38.42 13.65 7.33
CA ILE A 764 -37.19 12.90 7.56
C ILE A 764 -37.40 11.96 8.75
N SER A 765 -37.15 10.68 8.54
CA SER A 765 -37.24 9.63 9.56
C SER A 765 -35.87 9.04 9.84
N VAL A 766 -35.68 8.51 11.05
CA VAL A 766 -34.53 7.65 11.36
C VAL A 766 -34.77 6.29 10.73
N VAL A 767 -33.73 5.71 10.13
CA VAL A 767 -33.77 4.40 9.49
C VAL A 767 -32.68 3.49 10.06
N LEU A 768 -33.02 2.21 10.22
CA LEU A 768 -32.08 1.13 10.53
C LEU A 768 -32.27 0.02 9.48
N GLN A 769 -31.21 -0.35 8.77
CA GLN A 769 -31.23 -1.27 7.64
C GLN A 769 -30.27 -2.45 7.86
N ASN A 770 -30.71 -3.68 7.56
CA ASN A 770 -29.84 -4.85 7.54
C ASN A 770 -29.22 -5.03 6.16
N SER A 771 -27.89 -5.15 6.05
CA SER A 771 -27.19 -5.43 4.78
C SER A 771 -26.80 -6.90 4.59
N SER A 772 -26.85 -7.70 5.66
CA SER A 772 -26.43 -9.11 5.63
C SER A 772 -27.51 -10.04 5.09
N ALA A 773 -27.11 -11.22 4.62
CA ALA A 773 -28.03 -12.27 4.22
C ALA A 773 -28.77 -12.90 5.41
N GLU A 774 -28.21 -12.80 6.61
CA GLU A 774 -28.79 -13.35 7.82
C GLU A 774 -29.89 -12.43 8.39
N ASN A 775 -30.85 -13.02 9.08
CA ASN A 775 -31.88 -12.26 9.78
C ASN A 775 -31.30 -11.63 11.05
N VAL A 776 -31.60 -10.34 11.27
CA VAL A 776 -31.16 -9.60 12.45
C VAL A 776 -32.38 -9.24 13.30
N ALA A 777 -32.45 -9.76 14.52
CA ALA A 777 -33.54 -9.54 15.45
C ALA A 777 -33.07 -8.78 16.70
N PHE A 778 -33.86 -7.78 17.14
CA PHE A 778 -33.55 -6.91 18.28
C PHE A 778 -34.81 -6.25 18.83
N GLU A 779 -34.70 -5.60 19.99
CA GLU A 779 -35.75 -4.74 20.56
C GLU A 779 -35.32 -3.28 20.47
N VAL A 780 -36.16 -2.43 19.88
CA VAL A 780 -36.00 -0.97 19.95
C VAL A 780 -36.62 -0.48 21.25
N SER A 781 -35.81 0.21 22.06
CA SER A 781 -36.23 0.68 23.39
C SER A 781 -36.41 2.19 23.46
N ARG A 782 -35.54 2.97 22.80
CA ARG A 782 -35.57 4.44 22.83
C ARG A 782 -35.00 5.03 21.55
N LEU A 783 -35.57 6.16 21.13
CA LEU A 783 -34.99 7.09 20.15
C LEU A 783 -34.84 8.45 20.82
N ASN A 784 -33.61 8.95 20.90
CA ASN A 784 -33.34 10.30 21.35
C ASN A 784 -32.97 11.17 20.15
N SER A 785 -33.44 12.42 20.17
CA SER A 785 -32.98 13.47 19.26
C SER A 785 -32.48 14.65 20.08
N PHE A 786 -31.31 15.17 19.70
CA PHE A 786 -30.61 16.22 20.40
C PHE A 786 -30.38 17.40 19.47
N VAL A 787 -30.65 18.61 20.00
CA VAL A 787 -30.42 19.89 19.33
C VAL A 787 -29.95 20.86 20.41
N ASP A 788 -28.71 21.35 20.34
CA ASP A 788 -28.16 22.37 21.25
C ASP A 788 -28.31 23.80 20.69
#